data_AF-A0A942DH34-F1
#
_entry.id   AF-A0A942DH34-F1
#
_cell.length_a   1.000
_cell.length_b   1.000
_cell.length_c   1.000
_cell.angle_alpha   90.00
_cell.angle_beta   90.00
_cell.angle_gamma   90.00
#
_symmetry.space_group_name_H-M   'P 1'
#
loop_
_entity.id
_entity.type
_entity.pdbx_description
1 polymer ?
#
loop_
_entity_poly.entity_id
_entity_poly.type
_entity_poly.pdbx_seq_one_letter_code
_entity_poly.pdbx_strand_id
1 'polypeptide(L)'
;MTYSPGLERAPEAAPVPESNPSTERPFHEELEKQSPAVQHAEKTKDPVDSIYQWDGSKHSDSPFVKIVEKDGTIKGHDDAGNLTSVEFHQDPGKKHTYGYDDKNQLISVARTDKATGEDTHLERDEKTSQWYLKENGQAYPLPGEVDVRPNGDFAVQRQDGSWRVEDVSGNMHNERRLASGATVRINEDKSIDGVTRKDGTSFSCTYGKDGALESISETKEGKTLTWSRNEAGDFVQAGNEEVRKNLSVDQNGNIKYKTADNLDHVATGDGSHVVSAGDSKAQTTYDGEGRLHVITKDDGTSRQFDYEGNSTKVSKLTELNDKGEPVKSYERIADNEWKCMQGGQSLGNWKGDLKTGSDGSWSMFSDKDNPSNLWRNADAQGNVTYSRQNADGSKIIFDDKKKFSEIERADGTGAVWSMNGDAPRVSTIMPDGSQLQFDFDMKSKEWKCDDPTVKSSKDMPIAGTGEISFSRTDGTAVTVKTDSTTLVKKTDGTTLEYDAAQNLVACSKGGNERTFEVKDGVITAFTDHVKGQPERHVDLSRDRNVELTSNGDLVHTGADGKRQIETSDFSHVDCNEAGKPTKITTTNGAVRDIEWNPQTNQPVSITDTMKIGEKTVSRKWETAEDWKGTFAVIGEKDGKLTQKFARHDVQIDETGNYSYLSGDGKKVISKAGDGVRIADNGFNSIDVQEARERYLEVMREQFKGDTARCERLESMSNAFDTRMADTIERRLAAKEPEEKVRAEVEQRLKETYDHLSRLASSDDPKALDDKATRVILAETCMYHAMEPETVTQEGWGSCWLQSGYVPVGVGEHPNAMAKALADISLTGSFTDLKGNNYNFTRDQLVIANKQQGAGWTIESAPNTSYPSPVAHRWDATLSKMDKGAGYGGAGDSGRIRYGGGGQKEIMRRLTGDELAYVDGYPSSRAQRAALLHSGGAQRNGGPHHVATWALRKEKDQWLLIKGNQYNDNNRGDRVVAVIRNLNSWLENGESAQINKRFLPGVGGDFKVVGDAIKPSDYRPNNRPDPDDPERRFVGRRRFRFFRN
;
A
#
# COMPACT_ATOMS: atom_id res chain seq x y z
N MET A 1 -27.44 -47.86 2.35
CA MET A 1 -26.95 -49.05 3.06
C MET A 1 -26.60 -48.61 4.46
N THR A 2 -27.30 -49.17 5.44
CA THR A 2 -27.19 -48.91 6.89
C THR A 2 -26.38 -50.02 7.57
N TYR A 3 -26.03 -49.76 8.84
CA TYR A 3 -25.23 -50.51 9.84
C TYR A 3 -23.76 -50.09 9.96
N SER A 4 -23.15 -49.92 11.14
CA SER A 4 -23.53 -49.52 12.52
C SER A 4 -22.26 -49.64 13.40
N PRO A 5 -22.26 -49.13 14.66
CA PRO A 5 -21.09 -48.65 15.39
C PRO A 5 -20.63 -49.54 16.58
N GLY A 6 -19.56 -49.11 17.27
CA GLY A 6 -19.18 -49.50 18.63
C GLY A 6 -17.65 -49.47 18.83
N LEU A 7 -17.06 -49.16 19.99
CA LEU A 7 -17.54 -48.73 21.29
C LEU A 7 -16.30 -48.30 22.12
N GLU A 8 -16.52 -47.51 23.17
CA GLU A 8 -15.57 -46.93 24.13
C GLU A 8 -14.61 -47.92 24.85
N ARG A 9 -13.45 -47.42 25.31
CA ARG A 9 -13.01 -47.44 26.74
C ARG A 9 -11.61 -46.83 26.94
N ALA A 10 -11.50 -45.95 27.94
CA ALA A 10 -10.31 -45.68 28.76
C ALA A 10 -10.63 -46.14 30.20
N PRO A 11 -9.78 -46.00 31.26
CA PRO A 11 -8.34 -45.69 31.35
C PRO A 11 -7.58 -46.67 32.31
N GLU A 12 -6.24 -46.56 32.46
CA GLU A 12 -5.52 -46.56 33.78
C GLU A 12 -3.98 -46.49 33.64
N ALA A 13 -3.31 -46.24 34.78
CA ALA A 13 -2.06 -45.52 34.97
C ALA A 13 -0.74 -46.35 35.00
N ALA A 14 0.37 -45.64 34.71
CA ALA A 14 1.76 -45.67 35.29
C ALA A 14 2.55 -47.00 35.40
N PRO A 15 3.92 -47.03 35.40
CA PRO A 15 4.85 -45.97 35.83
C PRO A 15 6.13 -45.75 34.96
N VAL A 16 6.88 -44.71 35.36
CA VAL A 16 8.19 -44.21 34.87
C VAL A 16 9.35 -45.16 35.23
N PRO A 17 10.48 -45.16 34.49
CA PRO A 17 11.71 -44.66 35.12
C PRO A 17 12.59 -43.73 34.23
N GLU A 18 13.36 -42.95 34.97
CA GLU A 18 14.30 -41.85 34.70
C GLU A 18 15.43 -42.09 33.69
N SER A 19 15.89 -41.04 32.99
CA SER A 19 17.15 -40.32 33.33
C SER A 19 17.58 -39.24 32.30
N ASN A 20 17.90 -38.06 32.86
CA ASN A 20 18.77 -36.96 32.41
C ASN A 20 18.41 -36.04 31.23
N PRO A 21 18.12 -34.74 31.52
CA PRO A 21 18.17 -33.64 30.56
C PRO A 21 19.48 -32.83 30.68
N SER A 22 20.12 -32.54 29.56
CA SER A 22 21.18 -31.55 29.43
C SER A 22 20.60 -30.21 28.95
N THR A 23 20.59 -29.24 29.88
CA THR A 23 20.91 -27.81 29.70
C THR A 23 20.58 -27.13 28.36
N GLU A 24 19.42 -26.47 28.30
CA GLU A 24 19.22 -25.21 27.60
C GLU A 24 18.41 -24.28 28.53
N ARG A 25 18.97 -23.10 28.84
CA ARG A 25 18.34 -22.04 29.64
C ARG A 25 17.70 -21.02 28.69
N PRO A 26 16.42 -20.62 28.87
CA PRO A 26 15.91 -19.34 28.40
C PRO A 26 15.98 -18.29 29.51
N PHE A 27 16.56 -17.14 29.19
CA PHE A 27 16.65 -15.94 30.01
C PHE A 27 15.48 -15.03 29.62
N HIS A 28 14.40 -15.01 30.40
CA HIS A 28 13.42 -13.91 30.52
C HIS A 28 12.24 -14.39 31.40
N GLU A 29 12.31 -14.14 32.71
CA GLU A 29 11.19 -13.98 33.66
C GLU A 29 11.73 -14.12 35.10
N GLU A 30 12.37 -13.08 35.64
CA GLU A 30 12.54 -12.98 37.09
C GLU A 30 12.80 -11.53 37.53
N LEU A 31 11.74 -10.71 37.55
CA LEU A 31 11.73 -9.46 38.33
C LEU A 31 10.30 -9.05 38.74
N GLU A 32 9.46 -10.02 39.09
CA GLU A 32 8.26 -9.77 39.90
C GLU A 32 8.04 -10.93 40.85
N LYS A 33 8.55 -10.78 42.09
CA LYS A 33 7.99 -11.27 43.36
C LYS A 33 9.13 -11.38 44.38
N GLN A 34 9.30 -10.34 45.19
CA GLN A 34 9.60 -10.49 46.61
C GLN A 34 9.54 -9.12 47.29
N SER A 35 8.42 -8.81 47.92
CA SER A 35 8.38 -8.02 49.14
C SER A 35 7.11 -8.35 49.93
N PRO A 36 7.23 -8.78 51.20
CA PRO A 36 6.09 -9.09 52.04
C PRO A 36 5.45 -7.81 52.60
N ALA A 37 4.15 -7.87 52.80
CA ALA A 37 3.34 -6.82 53.40
C ALA A 37 3.82 -6.43 54.81
N VAL A 38 3.98 -5.12 55.06
CA VAL A 38 3.96 -4.55 56.42
C VAL A 38 3.14 -3.26 56.41
N GLN A 39 2.40 -3.11 57.51
CA GLN A 39 1.22 -2.29 57.77
C GLN A 39 1.46 -0.78 57.85
N HIS A 40 0.35 -0.06 57.66
CA HIS A 40 0.12 1.34 58.02
C HIS A 40 0.74 1.75 59.37
N ALA A 41 1.47 2.87 59.37
CA ALA A 41 1.63 3.72 60.54
C ALA A 41 1.69 5.20 60.11
N GLU A 42 0.78 5.99 60.67
CA GLU A 42 0.77 7.45 60.62
C GLU A 42 2.03 8.07 61.24
N LYS A 43 2.50 9.21 60.70
CA LYS A 43 3.05 10.35 61.46
C LYS A 43 3.28 11.60 60.58
N THR A 44 2.35 12.53 60.68
CA THR A 44 2.50 13.99 60.90
C THR A 44 3.78 14.76 60.49
N LYS A 45 3.53 15.86 59.74
CA LYS A 45 4.08 17.25 59.81
C LYS A 45 5.61 17.43 59.64
N ASP A 46 6.13 18.29 58.76
CA ASP A 46 5.86 19.73 58.60
C ASP A 46 6.04 20.24 57.15
N PRO A 47 5.46 21.41 56.79
CA PRO A 47 5.64 22.05 55.50
C PRO A 47 6.93 22.88 55.49
N VAL A 48 7.80 22.68 54.48
CA VAL A 48 8.86 23.65 54.19
C VAL A 48 8.24 24.76 53.35
N ASP A 49 8.32 25.97 53.90
CA ASP A 49 7.75 27.21 53.42
C ASP A 49 8.00 27.47 51.93
N SER A 50 6.90 27.72 51.24
CA SER A 50 6.86 28.50 50.00
C SER A 50 7.33 29.93 50.29
N ILE A 51 8.52 30.31 49.83
CA ILE A 51 8.91 31.71 49.69
C ILE A 51 9.47 31.91 48.29
N TYR A 52 8.62 32.37 47.38
CA TYR A 52 8.77 33.71 46.78
C TYR A 52 7.41 34.14 46.19
N GLN A 53 6.76 35.07 46.88
CA GLN A 53 5.70 35.89 46.31
C GLN A 53 6.36 36.87 45.34
N TRP A 54 5.97 36.80 44.07
CA TRP A 54 6.28 37.83 43.08
C TRP A 54 5.29 38.99 43.29
N ASP A 55 5.76 40.10 43.88
CA ASP A 55 5.00 41.34 43.91
C ASP A 55 5.21 42.06 42.58
N GLY A 56 4.16 42.13 41.76
CA GLY A 56 4.20 42.70 40.42
C GLY A 56 4.48 44.21 40.37
N SER A 57 5.64 44.65 40.85
CA SER A 57 6.13 46.01 40.71
C SER A 57 6.93 46.14 39.42
N LYS A 58 6.36 46.94 38.51
CA LYS A 58 7.00 47.41 37.28
C LYS A 58 8.30 48.12 37.64
N HIS A 59 9.45 47.56 37.26
CA HIS A 59 10.65 48.26 36.78
C HIS A 59 11.83 47.28 36.60
N SER A 60 11.93 46.68 35.41
CA SER A 60 13.15 46.44 34.61
C SER A 60 12.87 45.35 33.59
N ASP A 61 13.29 45.57 32.35
CA ASP A 61 13.03 44.69 31.22
C ASP A 61 13.85 43.39 31.33
N SER A 62 13.18 42.25 31.10
CA SER A 62 13.64 40.82 31.07
C SER A 62 13.52 40.01 32.39
N PRO A 63 12.66 38.97 32.46
CA PRO A 63 12.53 38.11 33.64
C PRO A 63 13.68 37.08 33.73
N PHE A 64 14.76 37.44 34.40
CA PHE A 64 15.81 36.48 34.76
C PHE A 64 15.28 35.39 35.71
N VAL A 65 15.32 34.12 35.28
CA VAL A 65 14.95 32.98 36.14
C VAL A 65 16.18 32.52 36.92
N LYS A 66 16.12 32.56 38.25
CA LYS A 66 17.19 32.00 39.13
C LYS A 66 16.77 30.64 39.66
N ILE A 67 17.60 29.64 39.40
CA ILE A 67 17.45 28.27 39.91
C ILE A 67 18.51 28.05 40.99
N VAL A 68 18.10 27.57 42.16
CA VAL A 68 19.01 27.19 43.25
C VAL A 68 19.11 25.66 43.25
N GLU A 69 20.31 25.13 43.05
CA GLU A 69 20.56 23.70 43.05
C GLU A 69 20.69 23.13 44.47
N LYS A 70 20.64 21.79 44.58
CA LYS A 70 20.68 21.09 45.89
C LYS A 70 21.96 21.33 46.67
N ASP A 71 23.05 21.66 45.99
CA ASP A 71 24.36 22.00 46.56
C ASP A 71 24.47 23.49 46.95
N GLY A 72 23.41 24.28 46.72
CA GLY A 72 23.36 25.72 47.00
C GLY A 72 23.84 26.61 45.86
N THR A 73 24.29 26.05 44.74
CA THR A 73 24.75 26.80 43.56
C THR A 73 23.59 27.54 42.91
N ILE A 74 23.78 28.81 42.54
CA ILE A 74 22.72 29.65 41.95
C ILE A 74 22.99 29.84 40.45
N LYS A 75 22.03 29.45 39.61
CA LYS A 75 22.10 29.56 38.15
C LYS A 75 21.05 30.55 37.63
N GLY A 76 21.48 31.59 36.93
CA GLY A 76 20.59 32.54 36.25
C GLY A 76 20.39 32.16 34.79
N HIS A 77 19.15 32.24 34.30
CA HIS A 77 18.79 31.99 32.90
C HIS A 77 18.05 33.18 32.29
N ASP A 78 18.20 33.39 30.98
CA ASP A 78 17.39 34.33 30.19
C ASP A 78 16.09 33.68 29.66
N ASP A 79 15.27 34.47 28.93
CA ASP A 79 13.98 34.04 28.37
C ASP A 79 14.11 32.93 27.31
N ALA A 80 15.28 32.78 26.71
CA ALA A 80 15.59 31.72 25.76
C ALA A 80 16.10 30.43 26.44
N GLY A 81 16.25 30.46 27.77
CA GLY A 81 16.76 29.34 28.56
C GLY A 81 18.29 29.24 28.56
N ASN A 82 19.02 30.25 28.08
CA ASN A 82 20.48 30.25 28.13
C ASN A 82 20.97 30.57 29.55
N LEU A 83 22.05 29.93 29.98
CA LEU A 83 22.68 30.17 31.27
C LEU A 83 23.43 31.50 31.24
N THR A 84 22.99 32.50 32.01
CA THR A 84 23.54 33.87 32.06
C THR A 84 24.45 34.12 33.27
N SER A 85 24.34 33.33 34.33
CA SER A 85 25.26 33.39 35.47
C SER A 85 25.30 32.12 36.29
N VAL A 86 26.45 31.86 36.93
CA VAL A 86 26.64 30.82 37.95
C VAL A 86 27.32 31.45 39.16
N GLU A 87 26.73 31.32 40.33
CA GLU A 87 27.33 31.70 41.62
C GLU A 87 27.57 30.43 42.45
N PHE A 88 28.83 30.18 42.78
CA PHE A 88 29.28 28.92 43.36
C PHE A 88 29.05 28.90 44.88
N HIS A 89 28.41 27.85 45.39
CA HIS A 89 28.13 27.73 46.83
C HIS A 89 29.39 27.43 47.65
N GLN A 90 30.21 26.50 47.16
CA GLN A 90 31.40 26.03 47.88
C GLN A 90 32.53 27.07 47.92
N ASP A 91 32.49 28.06 47.03
CA ASP A 91 33.43 29.19 46.97
C ASP A 91 32.68 30.54 46.99
N PRO A 92 32.20 31.00 48.16
CA PRO A 92 31.43 32.23 48.29
C PRO A 92 32.23 33.45 47.77
N GLY A 93 31.85 33.96 46.60
CA GLY A 93 32.55 35.06 45.93
C GLY A 93 33.13 34.74 44.56
N LYS A 94 33.12 33.46 44.15
CA LYS A 94 33.28 33.08 42.75
C LYS A 94 31.98 33.23 41.99
N LYS A 95 32.01 33.89 40.84
CA LYS A 95 30.87 34.12 39.96
C LYS A 95 31.30 34.10 38.50
N HIS A 96 30.55 33.37 37.69
CA HIS A 96 30.61 33.45 36.24
C HIS A 96 29.38 34.20 35.71
N THR A 97 29.57 35.04 34.71
CA THR A 97 28.51 35.68 33.94
C THR A 97 28.76 35.49 32.46
N TYR A 98 27.70 35.17 31.73
CA TYR A 98 27.74 34.79 30.33
C TYR A 98 26.86 35.74 29.50
N GLY A 99 27.37 36.22 28.38
CA GLY A 99 26.62 37.05 27.44
C GLY A 99 26.44 36.35 26.10
N TYR A 100 25.24 36.47 25.54
CA TYR A 100 24.85 35.89 24.25
C TYR A 100 24.43 36.97 23.25
N ASP A 101 24.59 36.70 21.96
CA ASP A 101 24.08 37.54 20.88
C ASP A 101 22.58 37.26 20.57
N ASP A 102 22.04 37.95 19.57
CA ASP A 102 20.66 37.81 19.10
C ASP A 102 20.34 36.45 18.43
N LYS A 103 21.36 35.60 18.25
CA LYS A 103 21.25 34.24 17.69
C LYS A 103 21.52 33.16 18.76
N ASN A 104 21.52 33.54 20.05
CA ASN A 104 21.85 32.67 21.17
C ASN A 104 23.27 32.07 21.11
N GLN A 105 24.23 32.75 20.49
CA GLN A 105 25.63 32.34 20.53
C GLN A 105 26.35 33.01 21.70
N LEU A 106 27.17 32.25 22.42
CA LEU A 106 28.00 32.78 23.50
C LEU A 106 29.03 33.77 22.91
N ILE A 107 29.04 35.00 23.42
CA ILE A 107 29.93 36.09 22.97
C ILE A 107 30.81 36.66 24.07
N SER A 108 30.47 36.44 25.35
CA SER A 108 31.32 36.88 26.45
C SER A 108 31.20 36.00 27.68
N VAL A 109 32.30 35.89 28.42
CA VAL A 109 32.36 35.24 29.73
C VAL A 109 33.12 36.16 30.67
N ALA A 110 32.55 36.52 31.81
CA ALA A 110 33.29 37.17 32.89
C ALA A 110 33.32 36.26 34.11
N ARG A 111 34.51 36.04 34.66
CA ARG A 111 34.77 35.22 35.83
C ARG A 111 35.40 36.12 36.90
N THR A 112 34.72 36.25 38.02
CA THR A 112 35.19 37.02 39.16
C THR A 112 35.36 36.07 40.35
N ASP A 113 36.55 36.06 40.95
CA ASP A 113 36.84 35.35 42.19
C ASP A 113 37.26 36.36 43.26
N LYS A 114 36.36 36.67 44.19
CA LYS A 114 36.63 37.63 45.28
C LYS A 114 37.71 37.16 46.26
N ALA A 115 37.96 35.86 46.38
CA ALA A 115 38.94 35.32 47.33
C ALA A 115 40.37 35.49 46.82
N THR A 116 40.58 35.30 45.51
CA THR A 116 41.89 35.45 44.85
C THR A 116 42.11 36.84 44.28
N GLY A 117 41.04 37.63 44.10
CA GLY A 117 41.07 38.92 43.41
C GLY A 117 41.19 38.78 41.89
N GLU A 118 41.00 37.56 41.36
CA GLU A 118 41.06 37.26 39.93
C GLU A 118 39.79 37.76 39.23
N ASP A 119 39.93 38.57 38.19
CA ASP A 119 38.85 39.03 37.33
C ASP A 119 39.24 38.77 35.87
N THR A 120 38.65 37.74 35.28
CA THR A 120 38.93 37.27 33.92
C THR A 120 37.76 37.61 33.03
N HIS A 121 38.00 38.33 31.93
CA HIS A 121 36.97 38.63 30.95
C HIS A 121 37.34 38.08 29.58
N LEU A 122 36.50 37.23 29.01
CA LEU A 122 36.63 36.67 27.67
C LEU A 122 35.58 37.29 26.76
N GLU A 123 35.98 37.65 25.55
CA GLU A 123 35.10 38.27 24.55
C GLU A 123 35.37 37.66 23.17
N ARG A 124 34.30 37.36 22.42
CA ARG A 124 34.35 36.83 21.06
C ARG A 124 34.18 37.96 20.05
N ASP A 125 35.08 38.06 19.09
CA ASP A 125 34.89 38.95 17.95
C ASP A 125 33.84 38.34 17.01
N GLU A 126 32.68 38.99 16.90
CA GLU A 126 31.54 38.51 16.12
C GLU A 126 31.82 38.34 14.61
N LYS A 127 32.81 39.04 14.06
CA LYS A 127 33.14 38.97 12.63
C LYS A 127 34.09 37.82 12.32
N THR A 128 35.01 37.52 13.22
CA THR A 128 36.08 36.53 13.01
C THR A 128 35.85 35.25 13.80
N SER A 129 34.88 35.23 14.72
CA SER A 129 34.65 34.16 15.72
C SER A 129 35.82 33.93 16.68
N GLN A 130 36.85 34.79 16.66
CA GLN A 130 38.04 34.65 17.48
C GLN A 130 37.77 35.10 18.93
N TRP A 131 38.14 34.27 19.90
CA TRP A 131 38.06 34.59 21.32
C TRP A 131 39.30 35.35 21.80
N TYR A 132 39.08 36.28 22.74
CA TYR A 132 40.13 37.08 23.37
C TYR A 132 39.99 37.09 24.89
N LEU A 133 41.10 36.95 25.59
CA LEU A 133 41.23 37.28 27.01
C LEU A 133 41.50 38.78 27.17
N LYS A 134 40.63 39.47 27.90
CA LYS A 134 40.72 40.89 28.25
C LYS A 134 41.31 41.04 29.65
N GLU A 135 42.54 41.53 29.72
CA GLU A 135 43.25 41.75 30.98
C GLU A 135 43.93 43.13 30.92
N ASN A 136 43.70 43.98 31.94
CA ASN A 136 44.27 45.33 32.04
C ASN A 136 44.06 46.22 30.78
N GLY A 137 42.94 46.05 30.09
CA GLY A 137 42.61 46.79 28.86
C GLY A 137 43.30 46.29 27.59
N GLN A 138 44.07 45.20 27.67
CA GLN A 138 44.68 44.53 26.52
C GLN A 138 43.89 43.26 26.15
N ALA A 139 43.89 42.89 24.87
CA ALA A 139 43.20 41.72 24.34
C ALA A 139 44.20 40.69 23.81
N TYR A 140 44.19 39.49 24.39
CA TYR A 140 45.08 38.39 24.02
C TYR A 140 44.27 37.31 23.30
N PRO A 141 44.58 36.97 22.03
CA PRO A 141 43.82 35.96 21.28
C PRO A 141 43.99 34.58 21.92
N LEU A 142 42.87 33.88 22.14
CA LEU A 142 42.87 32.49 22.57
C LEU A 142 43.07 31.55 21.39
N PRO A 143 43.75 30.40 21.58
CA PRO A 143 44.06 29.51 20.48
C PRO A 143 42.87 28.69 19.96
N GLY A 144 41.72 28.71 20.63
CA GLY A 144 40.55 27.92 20.24
C GLY A 144 39.25 28.45 20.85
N GLU A 145 38.23 27.60 20.84
CA GLU A 145 36.87 27.94 21.25
C GLU A 145 36.69 28.01 22.78
N VAL A 146 35.63 28.73 23.19
CA VAL A 146 35.13 28.79 24.56
C VAL A 146 33.70 28.23 24.57
N ASP A 147 33.41 27.36 25.52
CA ASP A 147 32.14 26.65 25.63
C ASP A 147 31.62 26.64 27.07
N VAL A 148 30.29 26.68 27.22
CA VAL A 148 29.59 26.66 28.51
C VAL A 148 28.51 25.60 28.43
N ARG A 149 28.60 24.58 29.28
CA ARG A 149 27.62 23.48 29.31
C ARG A 149 26.35 23.87 30.07
N PRO A 150 25.20 23.22 29.78
CA PRO A 150 23.96 23.46 30.52
C PRO A 150 24.07 23.22 32.03
N ASN A 151 24.96 22.30 32.44
CA ASN A 151 25.23 22.07 33.85
C ASN A 151 26.06 23.19 34.49
N GLY A 152 26.64 24.13 33.74
CA GLY A 152 27.43 25.25 34.24
C GLY A 152 28.94 25.06 34.14
N ASP A 153 29.42 23.93 33.61
CA ASP A 153 30.85 23.74 33.36
C ASP A 153 31.36 24.73 32.30
N PHE A 154 32.51 25.32 32.57
CA PHE A 154 33.17 26.28 31.70
C PHE A 154 34.39 25.64 31.04
N ALA A 155 34.50 25.74 29.71
CA ALA A 155 35.54 25.05 28.95
C ALA A 155 36.27 25.98 27.98
N VAL A 156 37.60 25.90 27.94
CA VAL A 156 38.45 26.64 26.99
C VAL A 156 39.35 25.67 26.23
N GLN A 157 39.34 25.76 24.90
CA GLN A 157 40.16 24.93 24.04
C GLN A 157 41.61 25.44 23.98
N ARG A 158 42.57 24.52 24.02
CA ARG A 158 44.02 24.75 23.90
C ARG A 158 44.50 24.55 22.47
N GLN A 159 45.75 24.96 22.20
CA GLN A 159 46.38 24.80 20.88
C GLN A 159 46.47 23.35 20.38
N ASP A 160 46.55 22.38 21.28
CA ASP A 160 46.61 20.96 20.95
C ASP A 160 45.21 20.33 20.71
N GLY A 161 44.16 21.15 20.74
CA GLY A 161 42.76 20.72 20.57
C GLY A 161 42.13 20.15 21.84
N SER A 162 42.89 20.00 22.94
CA SER A 162 42.34 19.60 24.23
C SER A 162 41.55 20.76 24.85
N TRP A 163 40.62 20.43 25.74
CA TRP A 163 39.82 21.38 26.49
C TRP A 163 40.30 21.42 27.93
N ARG A 164 40.44 22.61 28.49
CA ARG A 164 40.57 22.80 29.93
C ARG A 164 39.17 23.13 30.45
N VAL A 165 38.63 22.29 31.32
CA VAL A 165 37.27 22.44 31.85
C VAL A 165 37.33 22.70 33.34
N GLU A 166 36.58 23.71 33.77
CA GLU A 166 36.26 24.01 35.15
C GLU A 166 34.84 23.51 35.40
N ASP A 167 34.68 22.51 36.26
CA ASP A 167 33.35 22.03 36.62
C ASP A 167 32.61 23.00 37.55
N VAL A 168 31.32 22.76 37.77
CA VAL A 168 30.52 23.56 38.72
C VAL A 168 30.96 23.50 40.18
N SER A 169 31.90 22.62 40.53
CA SER A 169 32.53 22.58 41.86
C SER A 169 33.85 23.36 41.90
N GLY A 170 34.27 23.98 40.79
CA GLY A 170 35.52 24.72 40.68
C GLY A 170 36.76 23.84 40.48
N ASN A 171 36.58 22.55 40.19
CA ASN A 171 37.70 21.65 39.89
C ASN A 171 38.12 21.79 38.42
N MET A 172 39.43 21.75 38.19
CA MET A 172 40.01 21.82 36.86
C MET A 172 40.37 20.42 36.37
N HIS A 173 39.91 20.05 35.18
CA HIS A 173 40.35 18.84 34.48
C HIS A 173 40.60 19.10 33.00
N ASN A 174 41.37 18.22 32.36
CA ASN A 174 41.57 18.27 30.92
C ASN A 174 40.58 17.32 30.24
N GLU A 175 40.02 17.72 29.11
CA GLU A 175 39.16 16.88 28.28
C GLU A 175 39.67 16.85 26.84
N ARG A 176 39.37 15.76 26.13
CA ARG A 176 39.52 15.66 24.68
C ARG A 176 38.17 15.25 24.10
N ARG A 177 37.66 16.04 23.17
CA ARG A 177 36.41 15.76 22.45
C ARG A 177 36.75 15.06 21.16
N LEU A 178 36.32 13.80 21.00
CA LEU A 178 36.64 12.96 19.85
C LEU A 178 35.62 13.17 18.73
N ALA A 179 36.04 12.90 17.49
CA ALA A 179 35.14 12.90 16.32
C ALA A 179 33.96 11.92 16.45
N SER A 180 34.12 10.89 17.27
CA SER A 180 33.07 9.92 17.63
C SER A 180 31.93 10.52 18.47
N GLY A 181 32.10 11.76 18.98
CA GLY A 181 31.17 12.42 19.90
C GLY A 181 31.46 12.14 21.37
N ALA A 182 32.47 11.33 21.68
CA ALA A 182 32.91 11.06 23.04
C ALA A 182 33.66 12.25 23.64
N THR A 183 33.49 12.47 24.94
CA THR A 183 34.33 13.38 25.73
C THR A 183 35.17 12.55 26.69
N VAL A 184 36.49 12.60 26.53
CA VAL A 184 37.46 11.85 27.34
C VAL A 184 38.14 12.79 28.32
N ARG A 185 37.96 12.58 29.62
CA ARG A 185 38.63 13.31 30.69
C ARG A 185 39.97 12.66 31.03
N ILE A 186 41.00 13.49 31.15
CA ILE A 186 42.39 13.07 31.25
C ILE A 186 43.04 13.70 32.49
N ASN A 187 43.65 12.87 33.32
CA ASN A 187 44.47 13.27 34.46
C ASN A 187 45.77 13.95 34.02
N GLU A 188 46.49 14.59 34.96
CA GLU A 188 47.78 15.24 34.66
C GLU A 188 48.86 14.26 34.16
N ASP A 189 48.81 13.01 34.62
CA ASP A 189 49.71 11.93 34.20
C ASP A 189 49.33 11.28 32.84
N LYS A 190 48.31 11.84 32.17
CA LYS A 190 47.72 11.36 30.92
C LYS A 190 46.91 10.05 31.03
N SER A 191 46.66 9.54 32.23
CA SER A 191 45.68 8.47 32.45
C SER A 191 44.26 8.99 32.21
N ILE A 192 43.33 8.10 31.81
CA ILE A 192 41.93 8.47 31.60
C ILE A 192 41.21 8.49 32.93
N ASP A 193 40.72 9.65 33.35
CA ASP A 193 39.88 9.81 34.55
C ASP A 193 38.45 9.32 34.30
N GLY A 194 37.92 9.62 33.11
CA GLY A 194 36.60 9.17 32.70
C GLY A 194 36.25 9.49 31.26
N VAL A 195 35.15 8.96 30.79
CA VAL A 195 34.62 9.19 29.45
C VAL A 195 33.12 9.39 29.53
N THR A 196 32.61 10.37 28.81
CA THR A 196 31.18 10.54 28.54
C THR A 196 30.93 10.26 27.07
N ARG A 197 30.13 9.23 26.80
CA ARG A 197 29.80 8.76 25.46
C ARG A 197 28.59 9.53 24.90
N LYS A 198 28.40 9.47 23.58
CA LYS A 198 27.29 10.15 22.89
C LYS A 198 25.91 9.61 23.31
N ASP A 199 25.81 8.33 23.64
CA ASP A 199 24.57 7.69 24.09
C ASP A 199 24.19 8.02 25.55
N GLY A 200 24.93 8.93 26.21
CA GLY A 200 24.73 9.32 27.60
C GLY A 200 25.35 8.38 28.63
N THR A 201 25.93 7.26 28.19
CA THR A 201 26.71 6.39 29.08
C THR A 201 28.01 7.10 29.46
N SER A 202 28.41 7.03 30.72
CA SER A 202 29.72 7.52 31.16
C SER A 202 30.47 6.45 31.94
N PHE A 203 31.78 6.56 32.04
CA PHE A 203 32.53 5.76 32.99
C PHE A 203 33.66 6.55 33.62
N SER A 204 34.01 6.20 34.86
CA SER A 204 35.18 6.72 35.56
C SER A 204 36.17 5.60 35.86
N CYS A 205 37.45 5.93 35.90
CA CYS A 205 38.53 4.99 36.17
C CYS A 205 39.26 5.40 37.45
N THR A 206 39.66 4.43 38.26
CA THR A 206 40.56 4.65 39.41
C THR A 206 41.82 3.82 39.21
N TYR A 207 42.97 4.41 39.46
CA TYR A 207 44.28 3.76 39.33
C TYR A 207 44.96 3.65 40.69
N GLY A 208 45.67 2.55 40.88
CA GLY A 208 46.51 2.32 42.05
C GLY A 208 47.77 3.17 42.04
N LYS A 209 48.52 3.13 43.15
CA LYS A 209 49.79 3.88 43.29
C LYS A 209 50.89 3.44 42.31
N ASP A 210 50.74 2.27 41.72
CA ASP A 210 51.61 1.71 40.69
C ASP A 210 51.21 2.15 39.25
N GLY A 211 50.15 2.97 39.13
CA GLY A 211 49.61 3.44 37.86
C GLY A 211 48.74 2.41 37.13
N ALA A 212 48.49 1.24 37.74
CA ALA A 212 47.64 0.23 37.14
C ALA A 212 46.16 0.51 37.43
N LEU A 213 45.28 0.19 36.49
CA LEU A 213 43.83 0.36 36.66
C LEU A 213 43.35 -0.55 37.81
N GLU A 214 42.68 0.02 38.81
CA GLU A 214 42.13 -0.68 39.98
C GLU A 214 40.61 -0.85 39.87
N SER A 215 39.89 0.13 39.32
CA SER A 215 38.46 0.01 39.11
C SER A 215 37.95 0.85 37.94
N ILE A 216 36.81 0.44 37.39
CA ILE A 216 36.05 1.21 36.41
C ILE A 216 34.57 1.20 36.80
N SER A 217 33.93 2.37 36.84
CA SER A 217 32.51 2.52 37.18
C SER A 217 31.75 3.07 35.98
N GLU A 218 30.97 2.23 35.31
CA GLU A 218 30.13 2.60 34.16
C GLU A 218 28.75 3.05 34.66
N THR A 219 28.27 4.21 34.23
CA THR A 219 26.97 4.78 34.62
C THR A 219 26.09 5.03 33.39
N LYS A 220 24.84 4.55 33.43
CA LYS A 220 23.81 4.81 32.40
C LYS A 220 22.47 5.03 33.08
N GLU A 221 21.77 6.11 32.72
CA GLU A 221 20.44 6.45 33.28
C GLU A 221 20.38 6.43 34.83
N GLY A 222 21.46 6.90 35.47
CA GLY A 222 21.56 6.95 36.94
C GLY A 222 21.86 5.61 37.63
N LYS A 223 22.02 4.52 36.88
CA LYS A 223 22.50 3.23 37.39
C LYS A 223 24.00 3.10 37.15
N THR A 224 24.76 2.76 38.19
CA THR A 224 26.22 2.60 38.12
C THR A 224 26.62 1.15 38.37
N LEU A 225 27.48 0.61 37.51
CA LEU A 225 28.09 -0.71 37.63
C LEU A 225 29.60 -0.53 37.81
N THR A 226 30.14 -1.06 38.90
CA THR A 226 31.57 -0.97 39.22
C THR A 226 32.25 -2.31 39.06
N TRP A 227 33.36 -2.30 38.32
CA TRP A 227 34.29 -3.41 38.15
C TRP A 227 35.55 -3.12 38.94
N SER A 228 35.98 -4.06 39.77
CA SER A 228 37.18 -3.93 40.60
C SER A 228 38.18 -5.02 40.30
N ARG A 229 39.45 -4.65 40.21
CA ARG A 229 40.56 -5.56 39.98
C ARG A 229 40.81 -6.43 41.22
N ASN A 230 40.80 -7.75 41.04
CA ASN A 230 41.08 -8.72 42.08
C ASN A 230 42.60 -9.04 42.17
N GLU A 231 42.99 -9.90 43.10
CA GLU A 231 44.39 -10.31 43.30
C GLU A 231 45.02 -11.03 42.09
N ALA A 232 44.20 -11.68 41.24
CA ALA A 232 44.65 -12.31 40.00
C ALA A 232 44.86 -11.30 38.86
N GLY A 233 44.49 -10.03 39.06
CA GLY A 233 44.55 -8.98 38.06
C GLY A 233 43.33 -8.89 37.13
N ASP A 234 42.31 -9.72 37.36
CA ASP A 234 41.04 -9.72 36.62
C ASP A 234 40.03 -8.77 37.28
N PHE A 235 39.10 -8.25 36.50
CA PHE A 235 38.06 -7.33 36.98
C PHE A 235 36.75 -8.07 37.22
N VAL A 236 36.21 -7.93 38.43
CA VAL A 236 34.96 -8.57 38.87
C VAL A 236 33.93 -7.52 39.28
N GLN A 237 32.67 -7.81 39.02
CA GLN A 237 31.55 -6.97 39.44
C GLN A 237 30.97 -7.46 40.77
N ALA A 238 30.73 -6.54 41.72
CA ALA A 238 30.13 -6.90 43.00
C ALA A 238 28.71 -7.45 42.80
N GLY A 239 28.49 -8.71 43.21
CA GLY A 239 27.18 -9.38 43.15
C GLY A 239 26.86 -10.10 41.82
N ASN A 240 27.82 -10.20 40.89
CA ASN A 240 27.68 -10.91 39.62
C ASN A 240 28.87 -11.88 39.40
N GLU A 241 28.68 -12.95 38.62
CA GLU A 241 29.71 -13.93 38.27
C GLU A 241 30.55 -13.53 37.04
N GLU A 242 30.26 -12.40 36.39
CA GLU A 242 31.01 -11.92 35.23
C GLU A 242 32.45 -11.52 35.61
N VAL A 243 33.42 -12.03 34.84
CA VAL A 243 34.85 -11.74 34.98
C VAL A 243 35.38 -11.15 33.69
N ARG A 244 36.05 -9.99 33.78
CA ARG A 244 36.72 -9.31 32.68
C ARG A 244 38.24 -9.36 32.87
N LYS A 245 38.93 -10.16 32.06
CA LYS A 245 40.39 -10.31 32.08
C LYS A 245 41.05 -9.25 31.22
N ASN A 246 42.28 -8.84 31.57
CA ASN A 246 43.07 -7.84 30.82
C ASN A 246 42.31 -6.54 30.49
N LEU A 247 41.40 -6.12 31.38
CA LEU A 247 40.64 -4.89 31.18
C LEU A 247 41.61 -3.70 31.14
N SER A 248 41.50 -2.91 30.08
CA SER A 248 42.32 -1.72 29.86
C SER A 248 41.48 -0.64 29.19
N VAL A 249 41.87 0.61 29.40
CA VAL A 249 41.29 1.79 28.74
C VAL A 249 42.39 2.48 27.96
N ASP A 250 42.18 2.67 26.65
CA ASP A 250 43.14 3.41 25.83
C ASP A 250 42.89 4.93 25.87
N GLN A 251 43.79 5.72 25.29
CA GLN A 251 43.71 7.18 25.32
C GLN A 251 42.43 7.73 24.65
N ASN A 252 41.76 6.94 23.81
CA ASN A 252 40.52 7.31 23.13
C ASN A 252 39.28 6.96 23.97
N GLY A 253 39.47 6.44 25.19
CA GLY A 253 38.36 6.03 26.03
C GLY A 253 37.73 4.71 25.60
N ASN A 254 38.40 3.90 24.78
CA ASN A 254 37.91 2.57 24.45
C ASN A 254 38.27 1.61 25.59
N ILE A 255 37.28 0.84 26.07
CA ILE A 255 37.48 -0.22 27.05
C ILE A 255 37.75 -1.52 26.29
N LYS A 256 38.87 -2.17 26.56
CA LYS A 256 39.24 -3.47 25.98
C LYS A 256 39.35 -4.51 27.08
N TYR A 257 38.69 -5.64 26.94
CA TYR A 257 38.76 -6.73 27.92
C TYR A 257 38.49 -8.08 27.28
N LYS A 258 38.83 -9.16 27.99
CA LYS A 258 38.44 -10.52 27.65
C LYS A 258 37.39 -11.06 28.61
N THR A 259 36.35 -11.70 28.10
CA THR A 259 35.39 -12.43 28.94
C THR A 259 35.96 -13.77 29.41
N ALA A 260 35.23 -14.48 30.29
CA ALA A 260 35.67 -15.75 30.86
C ALA A 260 35.95 -16.84 29.82
N ASP A 261 35.24 -16.82 28.69
CA ASP A 261 35.39 -17.65 27.49
C ASP A 261 36.52 -17.19 26.55
N ASN A 262 37.29 -16.17 26.95
CA ASN A 262 38.41 -15.56 26.22
C ASN A 262 38.04 -14.81 24.93
N LEU A 263 36.79 -14.37 24.78
CA LEU A 263 36.42 -13.47 23.68
C LEU A 263 36.95 -12.06 23.96
N ASP A 264 37.51 -11.42 22.93
CA ASP A 264 37.98 -10.05 22.99
C ASP A 264 36.81 -9.08 22.78
N HIS A 265 36.60 -8.17 23.73
CA HIS A 265 35.58 -7.14 23.69
C HIS A 265 36.23 -5.75 23.60
N VAL A 266 35.68 -4.90 22.74
CA VAL A 266 36.03 -3.48 22.65
C VAL A 266 34.76 -2.64 22.74
N ALA A 267 34.58 -1.93 23.85
CA ALA A 267 33.56 -0.89 23.98
C ALA A 267 34.18 0.45 23.58
N THR A 268 33.76 1.01 22.45
CA THR A 268 34.34 2.25 21.92
C THR A 268 33.88 3.48 22.70
N GLY A 269 34.58 4.60 22.50
CA GLY A 269 34.28 5.88 23.14
C GLY A 269 32.89 6.45 22.81
N ASP A 270 32.24 6.06 21.71
CA ASP A 270 30.87 6.46 21.38
C ASP A 270 29.79 5.52 21.95
N GLY A 271 30.18 4.40 22.58
CA GLY A 271 29.28 3.42 23.18
C GLY A 271 28.96 2.21 22.31
N SER A 272 29.48 2.14 21.08
CA SER A 272 29.37 0.91 20.32
C SER A 272 30.18 -0.22 20.98
N HIS A 273 29.68 -1.44 20.91
CA HIS A 273 30.32 -2.60 21.50
C HIS A 273 30.67 -3.59 20.39
N VAL A 274 31.96 -3.86 20.23
CA VAL A 274 32.45 -4.88 19.31
C VAL A 274 32.84 -6.10 20.12
N VAL A 275 32.17 -7.20 19.84
CA VAL A 275 32.55 -8.52 20.34
C VAL A 275 33.28 -9.25 19.23
N SER A 276 34.50 -9.69 19.52
CA SER A 276 35.15 -10.73 18.72
C SER A 276 34.40 -12.02 19.00
N ALA A 277 33.35 -12.31 18.23
CA ALA A 277 32.51 -13.48 18.43
C ALA A 277 33.36 -14.74 18.37
N GLY A 278 33.15 -15.63 19.35
CA GLY A 278 33.71 -16.97 19.38
C GLY A 278 33.59 -17.63 18.00
N ASP A 279 34.72 -18.15 17.53
CA ASP A 279 35.01 -18.75 16.21
C ASP A 279 35.43 -17.81 15.06
N SER A 280 35.30 -16.48 15.16
CA SER A 280 35.62 -15.57 14.05
C SER A 280 36.92 -14.76 14.27
N LYS A 281 37.87 -14.86 13.32
CA LYS A 281 39.24 -14.29 13.40
C LYS A 281 39.36 -12.84 12.86
N ALA A 282 38.27 -12.07 12.83
CA ALA A 282 38.32 -10.69 12.32
C ALA A 282 38.83 -9.71 13.40
N GLN A 283 39.84 -8.90 13.09
CA GLN A 283 40.45 -7.92 14.01
C GLN A 283 40.16 -6.49 13.53
N THR A 284 39.60 -5.66 14.41
CA THR A 284 39.37 -4.24 14.13
C THR A 284 40.34 -3.34 14.91
N THR A 285 40.81 -2.28 14.27
CA THR A 285 41.62 -1.23 14.91
C THR A 285 41.03 0.15 14.65
N TYR A 286 41.26 1.09 15.55
CA TYR A 286 40.73 2.46 15.48
C TYR A 286 41.88 3.48 15.40
N ASP A 287 41.62 4.62 14.80
CA ASP A 287 42.59 5.72 14.68
C ASP A 287 42.65 6.59 15.95
N GLY A 288 43.47 7.65 15.92
CA GLY A 288 43.65 8.57 17.05
C GLY A 288 42.40 9.37 17.47
N GLU A 289 41.36 9.36 16.64
CA GLU A 289 40.06 10.01 16.86
C GLU A 289 38.96 9.00 17.24
N GLY A 290 39.30 7.71 17.37
CA GLY A 290 38.37 6.64 17.71
C GLY A 290 37.50 6.15 16.54
N ARG A 291 37.87 6.47 15.29
CA ARG A 291 37.16 6.01 14.08
C ARG A 291 37.74 4.69 13.60
N LEU A 292 36.95 3.90 12.87
CA LEU A 292 37.39 2.62 12.32
C LEU A 292 38.58 2.81 11.37
N HIS A 293 39.74 2.25 11.71
CA HIS A 293 40.95 2.39 10.89
C HIS A 293 41.22 1.18 10.01
N VAL A 294 41.16 -0.05 10.57
CA VAL A 294 41.41 -1.29 9.82
C VAL A 294 40.47 -2.38 10.28
N ILE A 295 39.92 -3.15 9.34
CA ILE A 295 39.29 -4.46 9.58
C ILE A 295 40.17 -5.51 8.89
N THR A 296 40.75 -6.44 9.64
CA THR A 296 41.49 -7.59 9.12
C THR A 296 40.64 -8.84 9.26
N LYS A 297 40.49 -9.62 8.20
CA LYS A 297 39.71 -10.86 8.18
C LYS A 297 40.55 -12.07 8.61
N ASP A 298 39.88 -13.20 8.72
CA ASP A 298 40.49 -14.48 9.08
C ASP A 298 41.51 -15.01 8.08
N ASP A 299 41.33 -14.69 6.80
CA ASP A 299 42.23 -14.99 5.70
C ASP A 299 43.44 -14.03 5.61
N GLY A 300 43.54 -13.07 6.54
CA GLY A 300 44.60 -12.07 6.59
C GLY A 300 44.37 -10.86 5.68
N THR A 301 43.35 -10.87 4.82
CA THR A 301 43.01 -9.70 4.00
C THR A 301 42.43 -8.59 4.87
N SER A 302 42.68 -7.33 4.53
CA SER A 302 42.22 -6.20 5.35
C SER A 302 41.59 -5.09 4.54
N ARG A 303 40.79 -4.26 5.20
CA ARG A 303 40.32 -2.98 4.70
C ARG A 303 40.77 -1.88 5.63
N GLN A 304 41.50 -0.91 5.09
CA GLN A 304 41.95 0.27 5.80
C GLN A 304 41.12 1.48 5.36
N PHE A 305 40.71 2.31 6.33
CA PHE A 305 39.96 3.53 6.13
C PHE A 305 40.76 4.72 6.66
N ASP A 306 40.83 5.78 5.85
CA ASP A 306 41.35 7.08 6.23
C ASP A 306 40.24 8.14 6.07
N TYR A 307 40.33 9.23 6.82
CA TYR A 307 39.25 10.23 6.95
C TYR A 307 39.70 11.65 6.60
N GLU A 308 38.75 12.54 6.32
CA GLU A 308 38.99 13.97 6.11
C GLU A 308 39.14 14.68 7.47
N GLY A 309 40.38 15.03 7.85
CA GLY A 309 40.67 15.77 9.09
C GLY A 309 40.08 15.09 10.34
N ASN A 310 39.32 15.84 11.14
CA ASN A 310 38.64 15.36 12.35
C ASN A 310 37.16 14.99 12.09
N SER A 311 36.76 14.74 10.85
CA SER A 311 35.38 14.34 10.51
C SER A 311 35.18 12.82 10.45
N THR A 312 33.95 12.34 10.40
CA THR A 312 33.64 10.91 10.14
C THR A 312 33.58 10.58 8.64
N LYS A 313 33.90 11.56 7.77
CA LYS A 313 33.83 11.40 6.32
C LYS A 313 35.09 10.68 5.82
N VAL A 314 34.90 9.48 5.26
CA VAL A 314 36.00 8.66 4.74
C VAL A 314 36.60 9.34 3.51
N SER A 315 37.91 9.60 3.55
CA SER A 315 38.70 10.16 2.45
C SER A 315 39.34 9.08 1.59
N LYS A 316 39.63 7.91 2.16
CA LYS A 316 40.25 6.79 1.44
C LYS A 316 39.83 5.43 2.01
N LEU A 317 39.59 4.47 1.13
CA LEU A 317 39.49 3.04 1.44
C LEU A 317 40.61 2.31 0.71
N THR A 318 41.37 1.47 1.42
CA THR A 318 42.40 0.60 0.82
C THR A 318 42.10 -0.86 1.17
N GLU A 319 41.96 -1.71 0.16
CA GLU A 319 41.88 -3.17 0.30
C GLU A 319 43.30 -3.76 0.26
N LEU A 320 43.67 -4.46 1.32
CA LEU A 320 44.98 -5.07 1.53
C LEU A 320 44.89 -6.60 1.38
N ASN A 321 45.91 -7.22 0.79
CA ASN A 321 46.04 -8.69 0.77
C ASN A 321 46.48 -9.24 2.14
N ASP A 322 46.65 -10.57 2.22
CA ASP A 322 47.15 -11.31 3.39
C ASP A 322 48.55 -10.90 3.86
N LYS A 323 49.29 -10.13 3.06
CA LYS A 323 50.61 -9.58 3.38
C LYS A 323 50.56 -8.10 3.78
N GLY A 324 49.37 -7.49 3.82
CA GLY A 324 49.20 -6.06 4.08
C GLY A 324 49.57 -5.16 2.89
N GLU A 325 49.70 -5.72 1.68
CA GLU A 325 50.01 -4.94 0.48
C GLU A 325 48.71 -4.41 -0.16
N PRO A 326 48.66 -3.14 -0.60
CA PRO A 326 47.50 -2.58 -1.30
C PRO A 326 47.19 -3.31 -2.60
N VAL A 327 46.02 -3.93 -2.66
CA VAL A 327 45.50 -4.55 -3.89
C VAL A 327 44.64 -3.54 -4.65
N LYS A 328 43.81 -2.80 -3.92
CA LYS A 328 42.86 -1.83 -4.49
C LYS A 328 42.69 -0.65 -3.55
N SER A 329 42.53 0.56 -4.09
CA SER A 329 42.18 1.73 -3.27
C SER A 329 41.13 2.60 -3.93
N TYR A 330 40.38 3.32 -3.11
CA TYR A 330 39.38 4.30 -3.47
C TYR A 330 39.75 5.59 -2.75
N GLU A 331 40.03 6.65 -3.49
CA GLU A 331 40.39 7.97 -2.93
C GLU A 331 39.29 8.96 -3.29
N ARG A 332 38.70 9.62 -2.29
CA ARG A 332 37.64 10.60 -2.51
C ARG A 332 38.23 11.84 -3.20
N ILE A 333 37.62 12.26 -4.30
CA ILE A 333 38.02 13.45 -5.08
C ILE A 333 36.93 14.53 -5.08
N ALA A 334 35.68 14.17 -4.78
CA ALA A 334 34.57 15.07 -4.50
C ALA A 334 33.55 14.37 -3.58
N ASP A 335 32.54 15.09 -3.10
CA ASP A 335 31.59 14.57 -2.08
C ASP A 335 30.97 13.22 -2.44
N ASN A 336 30.67 12.95 -3.71
CA ASN A 336 30.14 11.67 -4.18
C ASN A 336 30.98 11.07 -5.32
N GLU A 337 32.27 11.38 -5.38
CA GLU A 337 33.15 10.89 -6.45
C GLU A 337 34.50 10.43 -5.91
N TRP A 338 34.91 9.25 -6.36
CA TRP A 338 36.10 8.56 -5.90
C TRP A 338 36.93 8.06 -7.06
N LYS A 339 38.24 8.19 -6.94
CA LYS A 339 39.19 7.62 -7.88
C LYS A 339 39.56 6.20 -7.43
N CYS A 340 39.31 5.22 -8.29
CA CYS A 340 39.62 3.83 -8.00
C CYS A 340 40.96 3.42 -8.63
N MET A 341 41.84 2.81 -7.83
CA MET A 341 43.18 2.37 -8.24
C MET A 341 43.37 0.88 -7.95
N GLN A 342 44.02 0.14 -8.85
CA GLN A 342 44.45 -1.25 -8.64
C GLN A 342 45.86 -1.44 -9.19
N GLY A 343 46.81 -1.87 -8.37
CA GLY A 343 48.22 -2.04 -8.79
C GLY A 343 48.84 -0.78 -9.41
N GLY A 344 48.47 0.41 -8.94
CA GLY A 344 48.93 1.70 -9.48
C GLY A 344 48.24 2.15 -10.78
N GLN A 345 47.35 1.34 -11.36
CA GLN A 345 46.54 1.71 -12.52
C GLN A 345 45.19 2.28 -12.08
N SER A 346 44.76 3.36 -12.72
CA SER A 346 43.42 3.93 -12.52
C SER A 346 42.38 3.05 -13.20
N LEU A 347 41.38 2.58 -12.44
CA LEU A 347 40.19 1.90 -12.96
C LEU A 347 39.06 2.88 -13.33
N GLY A 348 39.31 4.19 -13.17
CA GLY A 348 38.36 5.26 -13.42
C GLY A 348 37.73 5.84 -12.15
N ASN A 349 36.77 6.72 -12.35
CA ASN A 349 36.04 7.36 -11.27
C ASN A 349 34.76 6.56 -10.94
N TRP A 350 34.50 6.43 -9.66
CA TRP A 350 33.34 5.78 -9.07
C TRP A 350 32.48 6.85 -8.41
N LYS A 351 31.18 6.85 -8.70
CA LYS A 351 30.22 7.76 -8.06
C LYS A 351 29.48 7.03 -6.95
N GLY A 352 29.45 7.64 -5.78
CA GLY A 352 28.92 7.02 -4.58
C GLY A 352 29.45 7.62 -3.29
N ASP A 353 28.99 7.04 -2.18
CA ASP A 353 29.42 7.40 -0.84
C ASP A 353 29.78 6.16 -0.01
N LEU A 354 30.61 6.36 1.00
CA LEU A 354 31.13 5.32 1.87
C LEU A 354 31.09 5.81 3.32
N LYS A 355 30.50 4.98 4.18
CA LYS A 355 30.32 5.23 5.60
C LYS A 355 30.87 4.05 6.40
N THR A 356 31.32 4.33 7.61
CA THR A 356 31.80 3.32 8.57
C THR A 356 31.06 3.46 9.89
N GLY A 357 30.63 2.34 10.46
CA GLY A 357 30.19 2.25 11.84
C GLY A 357 31.37 2.02 12.78
N SER A 358 31.22 2.41 14.02
CA SER A 358 32.16 2.14 15.10
C SER A 358 32.15 0.68 15.53
N ASP A 359 31.10 -0.07 15.18
CA ASP A 359 30.98 -1.51 15.36
C ASP A 359 31.81 -2.36 14.38
N GLY A 360 32.61 -1.70 13.51
CA GLY A 360 33.34 -2.35 12.43
C GLY A 360 32.51 -2.62 11.18
N SER A 361 31.24 -2.18 11.15
CA SER A 361 30.44 -2.20 9.93
C SER A 361 30.88 -1.10 8.95
N TRP A 362 30.60 -1.31 7.68
CA TRP A 362 30.77 -0.28 6.66
C TRP A 362 29.71 -0.42 5.58
N SER A 363 29.34 0.73 5.01
CA SER A 363 28.32 0.82 3.99
C SER A 363 28.88 1.55 2.78
N MET A 364 28.57 1.04 1.59
CA MET A 364 29.02 1.62 0.34
C MET A 364 27.86 1.68 -0.64
N PHE A 365 27.65 2.85 -1.24
CA PHE A 365 26.60 3.10 -2.22
C PHE A 365 27.24 3.38 -3.58
N SER A 366 26.81 2.70 -4.66
CA SER A 366 27.35 2.89 -6.02
C SER A 366 26.24 3.13 -7.05
N ASP A 367 26.36 4.21 -7.82
CA ASP A 367 25.42 4.53 -8.91
C ASP A 367 25.52 3.54 -10.09
N LYS A 368 26.72 3.00 -10.35
CA LYS A 368 27.03 2.26 -11.60
C LYS A 368 26.65 0.78 -11.50
N ASP A 369 26.85 0.17 -10.34
CA ASP A 369 26.68 -1.26 -10.12
C ASP A 369 25.32 -1.62 -9.49
N ASN A 370 24.46 -0.62 -9.26
CA ASN A 370 23.20 -0.80 -8.56
C ASN A 370 22.05 0.12 -9.08
N PRO A 371 21.31 -0.28 -10.13
CA PRO A 371 20.18 0.48 -10.66
C PRO A 371 19.00 0.63 -9.67
N SER A 372 19.06 -0.05 -8.52
CA SER A 372 18.01 -0.10 -7.49
C SER A 372 18.27 0.83 -6.29
N ASN A 373 19.30 1.68 -6.34
CA ASN A 373 19.62 2.66 -5.29
C ASN A 373 19.86 2.03 -3.89
N LEU A 374 20.45 0.81 -3.82
CA LEU A 374 20.73 0.16 -2.55
C LEU A 374 22.14 0.48 -2.04
N TRP A 375 22.25 0.76 -0.75
CA TRP A 375 23.46 0.67 0.03
C TRP A 375 23.85 -0.80 0.19
N ARG A 376 25.12 -1.12 -0.04
CA ARG A 376 25.70 -2.40 0.37
C ARG A 376 26.27 -2.21 1.77
N ASN A 377 25.74 -2.93 2.73
CA ASN A 377 26.23 -2.91 4.11
C ASN A 377 26.98 -4.20 4.37
N ALA A 378 28.12 -4.09 5.04
CA ALA A 378 28.86 -5.23 5.54
C ALA A 378 29.12 -5.02 7.02
N ASP A 379 28.86 -6.05 7.82
CA ASP A 379 29.27 -6.07 9.21
C ASP A 379 30.80 -6.32 9.32
N ALA A 380 31.32 -6.32 10.56
CA ALA A 380 32.73 -6.58 10.83
C ALA A 380 33.19 -7.98 10.36
N GLN A 381 32.26 -8.93 10.27
CA GLN A 381 32.49 -10.30 9.82
C GLN A 381 32.49 -10.42 8.28
N GLY A 382 31.97 -9.40 7.59
CA GLY A 382 31.84 -9.37 6.15
C GLY A 382 30.56 -10.02 5.62
N ASN A 383 29.57 -10.29 6.48
CA ASN A 383 28.22 -10.62 6.02
C ASN A 383 27.64 -9.41 5.32
N VAL A 384 27.06 -9.62 4.16
CA VAL A 384 26.57 -8.54 3.30
C VAL A 384 25.06 -8.51 3.35
N THR A 385 24.51 -7.34 3.67
CA THR A 385 23.11 -7.00 3.39
C THR A 385 23.06 -5.84 2.42
N TYR A 386 21.90 -5.63 1.81
CA TYR A 386 21.64 -4.42 1.06
C TYR A 386 20.54 -3.64 1.74
N SER A 387 20.55 -2.31 1.68
CA SER A 387 19.45 -1.52 2.22
C SER A 387 19.12 -0.34 1.34
N ARG A 388 17.89 0.15 1.45
CA ARG A 388 17.46 1.41 0.86
C ARG A 388 16.70 2.19 1.90
N GLN A 389 16.96 3.49 1.97
CA GLN A 389 16.12 4.41 2.70
C GLN A 389 15.17 5.10 1.72
N ASN A 390 13.88 5.02 1.98
CA ASN A 390 12.85 5.72 1.23
C ASN A 390 12.76 7.19 1.68
N ALA A 391 12.06 8.03 0.91
CA ALA A 391 11.90 9.46 1.23
C ALA A 391 11.08 9.69 2.52
N ASP A 392 10.21 8.74 2.88
CA ASP A 392 9.43 8.72 4.13
C ASP A 392 10.29 8.38 5.38
N GLY A 393 11.59 8.11 5.19
CA GLY A 393 12.51 7.73 6.26
C GLY A 393 12.59 6.23 6.54
N SER A 394 11.65 5.42 6.01
CA SER A 394 11.66 3.96 6.17
C SER A 394 12.88 3.33 5.51
N LYS A 395 13.40 2.26 6.13
CA LYS A 395 14.58 1.53 5.69
C LYS A 395 14.20 0.10 5.36
N ILE A 396 14.42 -0.30 4.12
CA ILE A 396 14.21 -1.66 3.65
C ILE A 396 15.56 -2.35 3.59
N ILE A 397 15.66 -3.55 4.14
CA ILE A 397 16.84 -4.39 4.19
C ILE A 397 16.60 -5.65 3.37
N PHE A 398 17.61 -6.03 2.61
CA PHE A 398 17.65 -7.18 1.74
C PHE A 398 18.84 -8.08 2.10
N ASP A 399 18.67 -9.38 1.91
CA ASP A 399 19.73 -10.36 2.11
C ASP A 399 20.85 -10.25 1.05
N ASP A 400 21.88 -11.09 1.16
CA ASP A 400 23.01 -11.16 0.24
C ASP A 400 22.62 -11.48 -1.22
N LYS A 401 21.43 -12.07 -1.41
CA LYS A 401 20.80 -12.41 -2.70
C LYS A 401 19.82 -11.33 -3.18
N LYS A 402 19.76 -10.18 -2.50
CA LYS A 402 18.87 -9.04 -2.78
C LYS A 402 17.38 -9.39 -2.67
N LYS A 403 17.03 -10.38 -1.85
CA LYS A 403 15.64 -10.66 -1.47
C LYS A 403 15.27 -9.87 -0.23
N PHE A 404 14.01 -9.50 -0.12
CA PHE A 404 13.50 -8.80 1.05
C PHE A 404 13.83 -9.59 2.32
N SER A 405 14.39 -8.91 3.32
CA SER A 405 14.69 -9.46 4.63
C SER A 405 13.91 -8.73 5.71
N GLU A 406 13.88 -7.40 5.67
CA GLU A 406 13.29 -6.59 6.74
C GLU A 406 12.87 -5.22 6.23
N ILE A 407 11.86 -4.63 6.87
CA ILE A 407 11.53 -3.21 6.77
C ILE A 407 11.41 -2.64 8.17
N GLU A 408 12.09 -1.51 8.37
CA GLU A 408 12.02 -0.65 9.54
C GLU A 408 11.34 0.65 9.11
N ARG A 409 10.16 0.95 9.67
CA ARG A 409 9.41 2.17 9.37
C ARG A 409 9.84 3.29 10.33
N ALA A 410 9.52 4.53 9.97
CA ALA A 410 9.94 5.71 10.73
C ALA A 410 9.35 5.78 12.15
N ASP A 411 8.21 5.14 12.39
CA ASP A 411 7.55 5.02 13.69
C ASP A 411 8.09 3.86 14.55
N GLY A 412 9.12 3.14 14.07
CA GLY A 412 9.70 1.97 14.74
C GLY A 412 8.92 0.68 14.55
N THR A 413 7.80 0.69 13.81
CA THR A 413 7.12 -0.53 13.38
C THR A 413 7.83 -1.13 12.17
N GLY A 414 7.50 -2.37 11.82
CA GLY A 414 8.24 -3.04 10.77
C GLY A 414 7.77 -4.45 10.52
N ALA A 415 8.40 -5.09 9.54
CA ALA A 415 8.24 -6.51 9.30
C ALA A 415 9.59 -7.17 9.03
N VAL A 416 9.74 -8.36 9.60
CA VAL A 416 10.95 -9.17 9.48
C VAL A 416 10.56 -10.48 8.80
N TRP A 417 11.26 -10.78 7.72
CA TRP A 417 11.27 -12.11 7.11
C TRP A 417 12.37 -12.95 7.75
N SER A 418 12.01 -14.16 8.18
CA SER A 418 12.94 -15.09 8.82
C SER A 418 12.64 -16.54 8.42
N MET A 419 13.57 -17.44 8.75
CA MET A 419 13.38 -18.89 8.62
C MET A 419 13.12 -19.46 10.01
N ASN A 420 11.98 -20.14 10.21
CA ASN A 420 11.67 -20.92 11.40
C ASN A 420 11.86 -22.41 11.09
N GLY A 421 13.04 -22.95 11.42
CA GLY A 421 13.47 -24.25 10.91
C GLY A 421 13.57 -24.22 9.38
N ASP A 422 12.83 -25.11 8.70
CA ASP A 422 12.79 -25.17 7.24
C ASP A 422 11.68 -24.30 6.60
N ALA A 423 10.84 -23.63 7.40
CA ALA A 423 9.67 -22.89 6.92
C ALA A 423 9.89 -21.36 7.00
N PRO A 424 9.58 -20.60 5.93
CA PRO A 424 9.58 -19.14 5.97
C PRO A 424 8.53 -18.57 6.93
N ARG A 425 8.88 -17.47 7.60
CA ARG A 425 8.01 -16.69 8.49
C ARG A 425 8.11 -15.19 8.17
N VAL A 426 7.00 -14.48 8.30
CA VAL A 426 6.96 -13.02 8.36
C VAL A 426 6.35 -12.61 9.69
N SER A 427 7.09 -11.84 10.49
CA SER A 427 6.59 -11.23 11.72
C SER A 427 6.47 -9.74 11.52
N THR A 428 5.35 -9.13 11.90
CA THR A 428 5.13 -7.69 11.75
C THR A 428 4.52 -7.07 12.99
N ILE A 429 4.90 -5.83 13.27
CA ILE A 429 4.21 -4.94 14.19
C ILE A 429 3.38 -3.99 13.33
N MET A 430 2.07 -3.99 13.55
CA MET A 430 1.13 -3.11 12.88
C MET A 430 1.18 -1.71 13.52
N PRO A 431 0.77 -0.65 12.81
CA PRO A 431 0.76 0.71 13.37
C PRO A 431 -0.11 0.89 14.63
N ASP A 432 -1.12 0.03 14.84
CA ASP A 432 -1.92 -0.02 16.07
C ASP A 432 -1.22 -0.74 17.24
N GLY A 433 0.03 -1.18 17.05
CA GLY A 433 0.83 -1.93 18.02
C GLY A 433 0.55 -3.43 18.05
N SER A 434 -0.43 -3.93 17.30
CA SER A 434 -0.70 -5.36 17.23
C SER A 434 0.45 -6.11 16.53
N GLN A 435 0.73 -7.32 16.99
CA GLN A 435 1.72 -8.18 16.38
C GLN A 435 1.02 -9.26 15.58
N LEU A 436 1.41 -9.43 14.32
CA LEU A 436 0.92 -10.49 13.46
C LEU A 436 2.09 -11.36 13.01
N GLN A 437 1.84 -12.67 12.96
CA GLN A 437 2.80 -13.64 12.48
C GLN A 437 2.19 -14.48 11.36
N PHE A 438 2.89 -14.49 10.23
CA PHE A 438 2.54 -15.30 9.07
C PHE A 438 3.55 -16.43 8.89
N ASP A 439 3.11 -17.67 9.02
CA ASP A 439 3.92 -18.87 8.79
C ASP A 439 3.55 -19.50 7.45
N PHE A 440 4.55 -19.83 6.63
CA PHE A 440 4.32 -20.56 5.38
C PHE A 440 4.18 -22.06 5.64
N ASP A 441 2.98 -22.61 5.42
CA ASP A 441 2.73 -24.04 5.55
C ASP A 441 3.18 -24.77 4.28
N MET A 442 4.26 -25.54 4.41
CA MET A 442 4.85 -26.34 3.33
C MET A 442 3.90 -27.40 2.75
N LYS A 443 2.90 -27.89 3.53
CA LYS A 443 1.92 -28.88 3.04
C LYS A 443 0.85 -28.23 2.17
N SER A 444 0.21 -27.15 2.65
CA SER A 444 -0.84 -26.47 1.88
C SER A 444 -0.28 -25.51 0.83
N LYS A 445 1.00 -25.11 0.96
CA LYS A 445 1.65 -24.05 0.18
C LYS A 445 0.95 -22.70 0.33
N GLU A 446 0.54 -22.40 1.55
CA GLU A 446 -0.18 -21.18 1.90
C GLU A 446 0.42 -20.55 3.16
N TRP A 447 0.41 -19.24 3.21
CA TRP A 447 0.70 -18.43 4.38
C TRP A 447 -0.51 -18.45 5.33
N LYS A 448 -0.25 -18.73 6.61
CA LYS A 448 -1.24 -18.74 7.68
C LYS A 448 -0.87 -17.69 8.71
N CYS A 449 -1.82 -16.88 9.09
CA CYS A 449 -1.66 -15.93 10.19
C CYS A 449 -2.04 -16.61 11.52
N ASP A 450 -1.40 -16.19 12.59
CA ASP A 450 -1.80 -16.47 13.97
C ASP A 450 -3.15 -15.81 14.36
N ASP A 451 -3.51 -14.68 13.75
CA ASP A 451 -4.84 -14.08 13.89
C ASP A 451 -5.90 -14.87 13.07
N PRO A 452 -6.91 -15.48 13.74
CA PRO A 452 -7.94 -16.27 13.07
C PRO A 452 -8.88 -15.44 12.19
N THR A 453 -8.87 -14.11 12.31
CA THR A 453 -9.63 -13.22 11.45
C THR A 453 -8.97 -13.00 10.09
N VAL A 454 -7.72 -13.46 9.89
CA VAL A 454 -6.98 -13.35 8.62
C VAL A 454 -7.10 -14.65 7.81
N LYS A 455 -7.43 -14.53 6.51
CA LYS A 455 -7.52 -15.67 5.60
C LYS A 455 -6.13 -16.19 5.21
N SER A 456 -6.01 -17.50 5.06
CA SER A 456 -4.83 -18.11 4.45
C SER A 456 -4.69 -17.66 2.99
N SER A 457 -3.45 -17.46 2.52
CA SER A 457 -3.15 -16.96 1.18
C SER A 457 -2.01 -17.73 0.53
N LYS A 458 -2.03 -17.89 -0.80
CA LYS A 458 -0.88 -18.41 -1.56
C LYS A 458 0.18 -17.35 -1.79
N ASP A 459 -0.21 -16.08 -1.70
CA ASP A 459 0.66 -14.93 -1.90
C ASP A 459 1.36 -14.56 -0.61
N MET A 460 2.61 -14.12 -0.73
CA MET A 460 3.39 -13.64 0.41
C MET A 460 2.76 -12.35 0.94
N PRO A 461 2.56 -12.22 2.26
CA PRO A 461 1.88 -11.07 2.85
C PRO A 461 2.68 -9.77 2.74
N ILE A 462 3.95 -9.83 2.33
CA ILE A 462 4.81 -8.66 2.15
C ILE A 462 5.35 -8.60 0.72
N ALA A 463 5.20 -7.44 0.08
CA ALA A 463 5.72 -7.16 -1.24
C ALA A 463 7.22 -6.82 -1.19
N GLY A 464 7.92 -6.93 -2.33
CA GLY A 464 9.32 -6.51 -2.44
C GLY A 464 9.56 -5.01 -2.20
N THR A 465 8.49 -4.22 -2.16
CA THR A 465 8.47 -2.80 -1.77
C THR A 465 8.43 -2.59 -0.25
N GLY A 466 8.18 -3.64 0.54
CA GLY A 466 8.02 -3.57 2.00
C GLY A 466 6.58 -3.32 2.46
N GLU A 467 5.64 -3.16 1.53
CA GLU A 467 4.21 -3.05 1.84
C GLU A 467 3.64 -4.41 2.28
N ILE A 468 2.80 -4.40 3.31
CA ILE A 468 2.17 -5.60 3.86
C ILE A 468 0.72 -5.61 3.44
N SER A 469 0.25 -6.71 2.83
CA SER A 469 -1.14 -6.86 2.39
C SER A 469 -1.69 -8.22 2.78
N PHE A 470 -2.90 -8.23 3.36
CA PHE A 470 -3.63 -9.46 3.69
C PHE A 470 -5.14 -9.25 3.62
N SER A 471 -5.90 -10.34 3.60
CA SER A 471 -7.37 -10.31 3.60
C SER A 471 -7.93 -10.95 4.86
N ARG A 472 -8.98 -10.36 5.41
CA ARG A 472 -9.73 -10.87 6.56
C ARG A 472 -10.83 -11.84 6.13
N THR A 473 -11.35 -12.63 7.08
CA THR A 473 -12.39 -13.64 6.88
C THR A 473 -13.71 -13.05 6.39
N ASP A 474 -14.01 -11.81 6.80
CA ASP A 474 -15.14 -11.01 6.33
C ASP A 474 -14.99 -10.47 4.90
N GLY A 475 -13.83 -10.68 4.26
CA GLY A 475 -13.51 -10.21 2.91
C GLY A 475 -12.86 -8.82 2.84
N THR A 476 -12.61 -8.18 3.98
CA THR A 476 -11.89 -6.90 4.05
C THR A 476 -10.41 -7.10 3.70
N ALA A 477 -9.86 -6.29 2.80
CA ALA A 477 -8.43 -6.27 2.50
C ALA A 477 -7.72 -5.15 3.27
N VAL A 478 -6.59 -5.45 3.88
CA VAL A 478 -5.76 -4.50 4.62
C VAL A 478 -4.42 -4.37 3.91
N THR A 479 -3.93 -3.14 3.74
CA THR A 479 -2.59 -2.85 3.22
C THR A 479 -1.90 -1.82 4.10
N VAL A 480 -0.72 -2.12 4.61
CA VAL A 480 0.12 -1.20 5.36
C VAL A 480 1.28 -0.77 4.47
N LYS A 481 1.38 0.52 4.18
CA LYS A 481 2.43 1.10 3.34
C LYS A 481 3.75 1.25 4.09
N THR A 482 4.77 1.75 3.41
CA THR A 482 6.11 1.97 3.99
C THR A 482 6.16 3.17 4.95
N ASP A 483 5.27 4.14 4.77
CA ASP A 483 5.08 5.34 5.60
C ASP A 483 4.15 5.12 6.80
N SER A 484 3.83 3.85 7.11
CA SER A 484 2.88 3.42 8.14
C SER A 484 1.43 3.81 7.92
N THR A 485 1.07 4.34 6.75
CA THR A 485 -0.35 4.52 6.41
C THR A 485 -1.02 3.16 6.19
N THR A 486 -2.23 3.02 6.70
CA THR A 486 -3.04 1.79 6.58
C THR A 486 -4.22 2.05 5.66
N LEU A 487 -4.36 1.24 4.62
CA LEU A 487 -5.52 1.18 3.75
C LEU A 487 -6.39 -0.03 4.12
N VAL A 488 -7.65 0.20 4.43
CA VAL A 488 -8.64 -0.84 4.71
C VAL A 488 -9.73 -0.79 3.64
N LYS A 489 -9.72 -1.77 2.74
CA LYS A 489 -10.71 -1.90 1.67
C LYS A 489 -11.79 -2.91 2.04
N LYS A 490 -13.00 -2.43 2.23
CA LYS A 490 -14.19 -3.23 2.56
C LYS A 490 -14.76 -3.94 1.33
N THR A 491 -15.61 -4.93 1.59
CA THR A 491 -16.27 -5.74 0.55
C THR A 491 -17.29 -4.97 -0.29
N ASP A 492 -17.82 -3.86 0.23
CA ASP A 492 -18.71 -2.94 -0.48
C ASP A 492 -17.94 -1.94 -1.38
N GLY A 493 -16.61 -2.07 -1.46
CA GLY A 493 -15.73 -1.23 -2.26
C GLY A 493 -15.24 0.03 -1.56
N THR A 494 -15.73 0.34 -0.36
CA THR A 494 -15.25 1.47 0.45
C THR A 494 -13.81 1.24 0.87
N THR A 495 -12.95 2.25 0.70
CA THR A 495 -11.56 2.24 1.14
C THR A 495 -11.37 3.31 2.21
N LEU A 496 -10.86 2.90 3.36
CA LEU A 496 -10.55 3.76 4.50
C LEU A 496 -9.03 3.92 4.58
N GLU A 497 -8.55 5.15 4.72
CA GLU A 497 -7.12 5.46 4.86
C GLU A 497 -6.84 6.04 6.24
N TYR A 498 -5.91 5.40 6.94
CA TYR A 498 -5.45 5.80 8.26
C TYR A 498 -4.01 6.29 8.18
N ASP A 499 -3.71 7.36 8.93
CA ASP A 499 -2.34 7.87 9.08
C ASP A 499 -1.47 6.95 9.98
N ALA A 500 -0.20 7.30 10.13
CA ALA A 500 0.73 6.57 10.99
C ALA A 500 0.31 6.55 12.47
N ALA A 501 -0.47 7.54 12.93
CA ALA A 501 -1.05 7.59 14.28
C ALA A 501 -2.40 6.84 14.39
N GLN A 502 -2.81 6.16 13.32
CA GLN A 502 -4.07 5.42 13.20
C GLN A 502 -5.33 6.29 13.31
N ASN A 503 -5.24 7.58 12.98
CA ASN A 503 -6.42 8.41 12.73
C ASN A 503 -6.92 8.16 11.32
N LEU A 504 -8.24 8.03 11.13
CA LEU A 504 -8.79 7.99 9.77
C LEU A 504 -8.65 9.38 9.14
N VAL A 505 -7.90 9.47 8.05
CA VAL A 505 -7.62 10.72 7.33
C VAL A 505 -8.36 10.82 6.00
N ALA A 506 -8.81 9.71 5.43
CA ALA A 506 -9.68 9.73 4.28
C ALA A 506 -10.60 8.50 4.17
N CYS A 507 -11.71 8.66 3.46
CA CYS A 507 -12.48 7.55 2.93
C CYS A 507 -12.79 7.76 1.45
N SER A 508 -12.80 6.68 0.67
CA SER A 508 -13.08 6.75 -0.77
C SER A 508 -13.96 5.59 -1.24
N LYS A 509 -14.82 5.87 -2.21
CA LYS A 509 -15.74 4.91 -2.81
C LYS A 509 -16.15 5.37 -4.20
N GLY A 510 -16.11 4.46 -5.19
CA GLY A 510 -16.61 4.78 -6.53
C GLY A 510 -15.86 5.90 -7.28
N GLY A 511 -14.63 6.20 -6.86
CA GLY A 511 -13.86 7.34 -7.37
C GLY A 511 -14.21 8.70 -6.74
N ASN A 512 -15.07 8.71 -5.71
CA ASN A 512 -15.24 9.85 -4.80
C ASN A 512 -14.29 9.69 -3.61
N GLU A 513 -13.87 10.81 -3.04
CA GLU A 513 -12.94 10.86 -1.91
C GLU A 513 -13.37 11.92 -0.91
N ARG A 514 -13.34 11.58 0.39
CA ARG A 514 -13.53 12.48 1.51
C ARG A 514 -12.25 12.49 2.32
N THR A 515 -11.67 13.67 2.51
CA THR A 515 -10.52 13.86 3.39
C THR A 515 -10.97 14.53 4.69
N PHE A 516 -10.34 14.18 5.80
CA PHE A 516 -10.67 14.70 7.12
C PHE A 516 -9.53 15.57 7.64
N GLU A 517 -9.87 16.74 8.18
CA GLU A 517 -8.93 17.56 8.93
C GLU A 517 -9.04 17.22 10.40
N VAL A 518 -7.93 16.76 10.99
CA VAL A 518 -7.86 16.34 12.39
C VAL A 518 -6.99 17.31 13.17
N LYS A 519 -7.49 17.80 14.29
CA LYS A 519 -6.73 18.63 15.24
C LYS A 519 -6.89 18.06 16.64
N ASP A 520 -5.75 17.78 17.29
CA ASP A 520 -5.70 17.20 18.64
C ASP A 520 -6.53 15.90 18.78
N GLY A 521 -6.55 15.08 17.72
CA GLY A 521 -7.31 13.81 17.66
C GLY A 521 -8.81 13.95 17.38
N VAL A 522 -9.31 15.17 17.12
CA VAL A 522 -10.72 15.44 16.81
C VAL A 522 -10.86 15.94 15.37
N ILE A 523 -11.84 15.42 14.64
CA ILE A 523 -12.16 15.90 13.28
C ILE A 523 -12.76 17.31 13.38
N THR A 524 -12.10 18.29 12.77
CA THR A 524 -12.54 19.69 12.76
C THR A 524 -13.14 20.14 11.44
N ALA A 525 -12.87 19.41 10.34
CA ALA A 525 -13.47 19.66 9.05
C ALA A 525 -13.37 18.42 8.16
N PHE A 526 -14.10 18.41 7.05
CA PHE A 526 -13.89 17.46 5.96
C PHE A 526 -14.06 18.12 4.60
N THR A 527 -13.48 17.48 3.58
CA THR A 527 -13.57 17.93 2.19
C THR A 527 -13.99 16.76 1.31
N ASP A 528 -15.09 16.93 0.58
CA ASP A 528 -15.60 15.97 -0.39
C ASP A 528 -15.16 16.34 -1.82
N HIS A 529 -14.47 15.41 -2.46
CA HIS A 529 -14.16 15.39 -3.88
C HIS A 529 -15.06 14.36 -4.57
N VAL A 530 -16.26 14.80 -4.96
CA VAL A 530 -17.21 13.97 -5.72
C VAL A 530 -17.01 14.18 -7.20
N LYS A 531 -16.84 13.09 -7.96
CA LYS A 531 -16.55 13.16 -9.40
C LYS A 531 -17.63 13.95 -10.15
N GLY A 532 -17.22 15.01 -10.83
CA GLY A 532 -18.11 15.86 -11.62
C GLY A 532 -18.88 16.92 -10.81
N GLN A 533 -18.61 17.05 -9.51
CA GLN A 533 -19.14 18.10 -8.66
C GLN A 533 -18.03 19.03 -8.17
N PRO A 534 -18.36 20.29 -7.84
CA PRO A 534 -17.41 21.15 -7.13
C PRO A 534 -17.08 20.54 -5.77
N GLU A 535 -15.84 20.76 -5.35
CA GLU A 535 -15.36 20.36 -4.03
C GLU A 535 -16.22 21.00 -2.94
N ARG A 536 -16.63 20.20 -1.95
CA ARG A 536 -17.44 20.63 -0.81
C ARG A 536 -16.59 20.52 0.45
N HIS A 537 -16.16 21.66 0.97
CA HIS A 537 -15.51 21.76 2.28
C HIS A 537 -16.55 22.11 3.36
N VAL A 538 -16.49 21.42 4.50
CA VAL A 538 -17.39 21.61 5.64
C VAL A 538 -16.58 21.79 6.92
N ASP A 539 -16.72 22.97 7.53
CA ASP A 539 -16.13 23.30 8.83
C ASP A 539 -17.04 22.76 9.96
N LEU A 540 -16.48 21.87 10.78
CA LEU A 540 -17.13 21.24 11.93
C LEU A 540 -16.61 21.80 13.27
N SER A 541 -15.80 22.86 13.27
CA SER A 541 -15.20 23.42 14.49
C SER A 541 -16.20 23.92 15.54
N ARG A 542 -17.45 24.15 15.13
CA ARG A 542 -18.56 24.57 16.02
C ARG A 542 -19.53 23.45 16.35
N ASP A 543 -19.35 22.29 15.74
CA ASP A 543 -20.23 21.14 15.93
C ASP A 543 -19.85 20.37 17.19
N ARG A 544 -20.77 19.54 17.67
CA ARG A 544 -20.59 18.70 18.86
C ARG A 544 -20.75 17.24 18.50
N ASN A 545 -20.20 16.34 19.34
CA ASN A 545 -20.30 14.89 19.17
C ASN A 545 -19.87 14.44 17.76
N VAL A 546 -18.77 15.02 17.25
CA VAL A 546 -18.19 14.61 15.97
C VAL A 546 -17.53 13.26 16.18
N GLU A 547 -18.12 12.21 15.62
CA GLU A 547 -17.70 10.83 15.76
C GLU A 547 -17.67 10.16 14.40
N LEU A 548 -16.61 9.40 14.15
CA LEU A 548 -16.44 8.65 12.92
C LEU A 548 -16.64 7.17 13.22
N THR A 549 -17.59 6.55 12.52
CA THR A 549 -17.89 5.13 12.72
C THR A 549 -16.82 4.25 12.07
N SER A 550 -16.78 2.98 12.46
CA SER A 550 -15.93 1.98 11.80
C SER A 550 -16.29 1.75 10.32
N ASN A 551 -17.44 2.26 9.85
CA ASN A 551 -17.84 2.25 8.45
C ASN A 551 -17.31 3.44 7.64
N GLY A 552 -16.70 4.42 8.31
CA GLY A 552 -16.28 5.67 7.68
C GLY A 552 -17.43 6.67 7.54
N ASP A 553 -18.55 6.45 8.25
CA ASP A 553 -19.63 7.43 8.35
C ASP A 553 -19.27 8.44 9.44
N LEU A 554 -19.42 9.73 9.15
CA LEU A 554 -19.15 10.81 10.09
C LEU A 554 -20.47 11.30 10.67
N VAL A 555 -20.66 11.07 11.96
CA VAL A 555 -21.82 11.53 12.74
C VAL A 555 -21.42 12.81 13.45
N HIS A 556 -22.24 13.85 13.36
CA HIS A 556 -22.01 15.10 14.07
C HIS A 556 -23.33 15.77 14.47
N THR A 557 -23.28 16.69 15.43
CA THR A 557 -24.42 17.53 15.82
C THR A 557 -24.12 18.95 15.42
N GLY A 558 -24.86 19.47 14.44
CA GLY A 558 -24.72 20.82 13.93
C GLY A 558 -24.93 21.88 15.00
N ALA A 559 -24.50 23.12 14.71
CA ALA A 559 -24.73 24.27 15.59
C ALA A 559 -26.23 24.54 15.91
N ASP A 560 -27.16 24.03 15.10
CA ASP A 560 -28.60 24.10 15.33
C ASP A 560 -29.14 22.99 16.26
N GLY A 561 -28.26 22.12 16.77
CA GLY A 561 -28.59 21.03 17.67
C GLY A 561 -29.09 19.76 16.98
N LYS A 562 -29.16 19.73 15.63
CA LYS A 562 -29.62 18.54 14.90
C LYS A 562 -28.48 17.58 14.65
N ARG A 563 -28.75 16.29 14.85
CA ARG A 563 -27.84 15.22 14.47
C ARG A 563 -27.82 15.08 12.94
N GLN A 564 -26.63 14.96 12.38
CA GLN A 564 -26.37 14.76 10.96
C GLN A 564 -25.41 13.58 10.78
N ILE A 565 -25.53 12.88 9.66
CA ILE A 565 -24.64 11.78 9.28
C ILE A 565 -24.17 12.01 7.85
N GLU A 566 -22.86 12.13 7.68
CA GLU A 566 -22.18 12.13 6.40
C GLU A 566 -21.66 10.71 6.15
N THR A 567 -22.42 9.93 5.40
CA THR A 567 -22.14 8.51 5.17
C THR A 567 -20.91 8.31 4.29
N SER A 568 -20.33 7.10 4.37
CA SER A 568 -19.19 6.62 3.57
C SER A 568 -19.49 6.45 2.09
N ASP A 569 -20.78 6.45 1.69
CA ASP A 569 -21.21 6.53 0.29
C ASP A 569 -21.45 7.97 -0.19
N PHE A 570 -21.03 8.95 0.62
CA PHE A 570 -21.11 10.38 0.35
C PHE A 570 -22.54 10.94 0.36
N SER A 571 -23.50 10.22 0.94
CA SER A 571 -24.83 10.75 1.23
C SER A 571 -24.86 11.55 2.54
N HIS A 572 -25.63 12.62 2.55
CA HIS A 572 -25.91 13.45 3.72
C HIS A 572 -27.28 13.10 4.31
N VAL A 573 -27.33 12.85 5.62
CA VAL A 573 -28.55 12.49 6.35
C VAL A 573 -28.82 13.50 7.46
N ASP A 574 -29.95 14.20 7.37
CA ASP A 574 -30.49 14.99 8.48
C ASP A 574 -31.33 14.10 9.38
N CYS A 575 -31.20 14.26 10.70
CA CYS A 575 -32.01 13.57 11.69
C CYS A 575 -32.90 14.54 12.50
N ASN A 576 -34.00 14.01 13.04
CA ASN A 576 -34.78 14.70 14.07
C ASN A 576 -34.13 14.61 15.47
N GLU A 577 -34.75 15.25 16.46
CA GLU A 577 -34.28 15.25 17.87
C GLU A 577 -34.22 13.84 18.49
N ALA A 578 -35.00 12.88 17.97
CA ALA A 578 -34.97 11.49 18.39
C ALA A 578 -33.89 10.65 17.66
N GLY A 579 -33.04 11.29 16.85
CA GLY A 579 -31.98 10.67 16.07
C GLY A 579 -32.48 9.85 14.87
N LYS A 580 -33.73 10.03 14.43
CA LYS A 580 -34.30 9.34 13.25
C LYS A 580 -34.07 10.15 11.98
N PRO A 581 -33.73 9.51 10.84
CA PRO A 581 -33.46 10.21 9.59
C PRO A 581 -34.73 10.85 9.05
N THR A 582 -34.70 12.15 8.77
CA THR A 582 -35.81 12.92 8.20
C THR A 582 -35.57 13.28 6.75
N LYS A 583 -34.30 13.43 6.35
CA LYS A 583 -33.94 13.75 4.98
C LYS A 583 -32.61 13.12 4.61
N ILE A 584 -32.54 12.55 3.40
CA ILE A 584 -31.33 11.94 2.85
C ILE A 584 -31.08 12.58 1.51
N THR A 585 -29.87 13.09 1.29
CA THR A 585 -29.41 13.66 0.03
C THR A 585 -28.22 12.86 -0.45
N THR A 586 -28.37 12.18 -1.58
CA THR A 586 -27.29 11.39 -2.19
C THR A 586 -26.44 12.24 -3.13
N THR A 587 -25.23 11.79 -3.44
CA THR A 587 -24.34 12.47 -4.39
C THR A 587 -24.95 12.67 -5.77
N ASN A 588 -25.81 11.76 -6.23
CA ASN A 588 -26.49 11.90 -7.53
C ASN A 588 -27.66 12.90 -7.53
N GLY A 589 -27.89 13.60 -6.40
CA GLY A 589 -28.95 14.59 -6.24
C GLY A 589 -30.32 14.00 -5.97
N ALA A 590 -30.46 12.68 -5.79
CA ALA A 590 -31.69 12.10 -5.26
C ALA A 590 -31.86 12.49 -3.79
N VAL A 591 -33.09 12.85 -3.45
CA VAL A 591 -33.51 13.26 -2.11
C VAL A 591 -34.59 12.30 -1.63
N ARG A 592 -34.47 11.82 -0.40
CA ARG A 592 -35.54 11.11 0.32
C ARG A 592 -35.97 11.93 1.52
N ASP A 593 -37.24 12.28 1.59
CA ASP A 593 -37.85 12.88 2.79
C ASP A 593 -38.64 11.80 3.54
N ILE A 594 -38.47 11.73 4.85
CA ILE A 594 -39.15 10.80 5.74
C ILE A 594 -39.86 11.59 6.84
N GLU A 595 -41.17 11.41 6.91
CA GLU A 595 -42.01 11.99 7.95
C GLU A 595 -42.27 10.96 9.04
N TRP A 596 -42.09 11.37 10.30
CA TRP A 596 -42.27 10.52 11.47
C TRP A 596 -43.43 11.03 12.31
N ASN A 597 -44.25 10.12 12.83
CA ASN A 597 -45.25 10.48 13.83
C ASN A 597 -44.54 10.81 15.15
N PRO A 598 -44.71 12.02 15.71
CA PRO A 598 -43.99 12.44 16.92
C PRO A 598 -44.42 11.69 18.19
N GLN A 599 -45.59 11.06 18.19
CA GLN A 599 -46.12 10.34 19.35
C GLN A 599 -45.70 8.86 19.37
N THR A 600 -45.71 8.20 18.20
CA THR A 600 -45.39 6.76 18.08
C THR A 600 -43.96 6.50 17.61
N ASN A 601 -43.27 7.52 17.11
CA ASN A 601 -41.96 7.43 16.46
C ASN A 601 -41.93 6.41 15.32
N GLN A 602 -43.07 6.22 14.64
CA GLN A 602 -43.19 5.38 13.44
C GLN A 602 -43.19 6.26 12.18
N PRO A 603 -42.65 5.77 11.06
CA PRO A 603 -42.69 6.52 9.81
C PRO A 603 -44.13 6.59 9.27
N VAL A 604 -44.54 7.76 8.79
CA VAL A 604 -45.88 8.00 8.23
C VAL A 604 -45.86 8.27 6.74
N SER A 605 -44.80 8.91 6.23
CA SER A 605 -44.61 9.12 4.80
C SER A 605 -43.14 9.02 4.41
N ILE A 606 -42.91 8.54 3.19
CA ILE A 606 -41.60 8.50 2.55
C ILE A 606 -41.77 9.11 1.17
N THR A 607 -40.95 10.09 0.80
CA THR A 607 -40.99 10.72 -0.51
C THR A 607 -39.61 10.64 -1.14
N ASP A 608 -39.48 9.93 -2.25
CA ASP A 608 -38.25 9.91 -3.05
C ASP A 608 -38.40 10.90 -4.20
N THR A 609 -37.42 11.78 -4.38
CA THR A 609 -37.37 12.78 -5.43
C THR A 609 -36.04 12.70 -6.17
N MET A 610 -36.08 12.71 -7.50
CA MET A 610 -34.87 12.65 -8.32
C MET A 610 -35.03 13.45 -9.61
N LYS A 611 -33.95 14.07 -10.08
CA LYS A 611 -33.87 14.66 -11.42
C LYS A 611 -33.41 13.61 -12.45
N ILE A 612 -34.25 13.33 -13.45
CA ILE A 612 -33.97 12.43 -14.57
C ILE A 612 -33.97 13.27 -15.84
N GLY A 613 -32.78 13.54 -16.39
CA GLY A 613 -32.60 14.51 -17.46
C GLY A 613 -33.01 15.92 -17.02
N GLU A 614 -33.94 16.55 -17.73
CA GLU A 614 -34.48 17.87 -17.36
C GLU A 614 -35.66 17.79 -16.38
N LYS A 615 -36.21 16.60 -16.13
CA LYS A 615 -37.44 16.45 -15.33
C LYS A 615 -37.12 16.04 -13.90
N THR A 616 -37.74 16.70 -12.94
CA THR A 616 -37.80 16.21 -11.55
C THR A 616 -38.99 15.26 -11.42
N VAL A 617 -38.74 14.04 -10.97
CA VAL A 617 -39.75 13.02 -10.69
C VAL A 617 -39.76 12.79 -9.19
N SER A 618 -40.95 12.81 -8.59
CA SER A 618 -41.14 12.54 -7.17
C SER A 618 -42.17 11.43 -7.00
N ARG A 619 -41.94 10.53 -6.05
CA ARG A 619 -42.89 9.49 -5.69
C ARG A 619 -43.03 9.44 -4.18
N LYS A 620 -44.28 9.52 -3.73
CA LYS A 620 -44.65 9.51 -2.31
C LYS A 620 -45.33 8.19 -1.94
N TRP A 621 -44.91 7.63 -0.82
CA TRP A 621 -45.55 6.52 -0.13
C TRP A 621 -46.06 6.98 1.22
N GLU A 622 -47.27 6.58 1.58
CA GLU A 622 -47.90 6.90 2.86
C GLU A 622 -48.49 5.64 3.50
N THR A 623 -48.53 5.61 4.84
CA THR A 623 -49.31 4.64 5.61
C THR A 623 -50.54 5.34 6.20
N ALA A 624 -51.68 4.66 6.20
CA ALA A 624 -52.88 5.13 6.89
C ALA A 624 -52.89 4.66 8.36
N GLU A 625 -53.75 5.28 9.17
CA GLU A 625 -53.91 5.02 10.61
C GLU A 625 -54.18 3.52 10.92
N ASP A 626 -54.83 2.81 9.99
CA ASP A 626 -55.22 1.40 10.16
C ASP A 626 -54.21 0.39 9.54
N TRP A 627 -53.14 0.87 8.90
CA TRP A 627 -52.35 0.06 7.95
C TRP A 627 -51.10 -0.62 8.53
N LYS A 628 -50.87 -0.49 9.85
CA LYS A 628 -49.86 -1.23 10.64
C LYS A 628 -48.49 -1.40 9.94
N GLY A 629 -47.91 -0.31 9.43
CA GLY A 629 -46.59 -0.33 8.78
C GLY A 629 -46.61 -0.75 7.30
N THR A 630 -47.79 -0.78 6.68
CA THR A 630 -47.94 -0.94 5.22
C THR A 630 -48.00 0.42 4.54
N PHE A 631 -47.11 0.66 3.59
CA PHE A 631 -47.05 1.87 2.78
C PHE A 631 -47.60 1.61 1.37
N ALA A 632 -48.37 2.53 0.80
CA ALA A 632 -48.76 2.46 -0.62
C ALA A 632 -48.51 3.77 -1.37
N VAL A 633 -48.43 3.65 -2.70
CA VAL A 633 -48.22 4.78 -3.63
C VAL A 633 -49.55 5.51 -3.84
N ILE A 634 -49.51 6.84 -3.78
CA ILE A 634 -50.64 7.70 -4.17
C ILE A 634 -50.66 7.80 -5.71
N GLY A 635 -51.78 7.44 -6.34
CA GLY A 635 -51.95 7.59 -7.78
C GLY A 635 -51.94 9.05 -8.20
N GLU A 636 -51.03 9.44 -9.11
CA GLU A 636 -50.87 10.83 -9.58
C GLU A 636 -52.13 11.42 -10.23
N LYS A 637 -53.03 10.59 -10.75
CA LYS A 637 -54.23 11.03 -11.49
C LYS A 637 -55.51 11.11 -10.67
N ASP A 638 -55.61 10.35 -9.59
CA ASP A 638 -56.85 10.21 -8.81
C ASP A 638 -56.69 10.51 -7.32
N GLY A 639 -55.46 10.73 -6.84
CA GLY A 639 -55.17 10.99 -5.43
C GLY A 639 -55.53 9.82 -4.51
N LYS A 640 -55.79 8.63 -5.07
CA LYS A 640 -56.18 7.44 -4.30
C LYS A 640 -54.96 6.55 -4.08
N LEU A 641 -54.87 5.95 -2.90
CA LEU A 641 -53.87 4.96 -2.57
C LEU A 641 -54.07 3.73 -3.47
N THR A 642 -53.08 3.39 -4.28
CA THR A 642 -53.10 2.19 -5.12
C THR A 642 -52.30 1.07 -4.45
N GLN A 643 -52.99 0.03 -3.97
CA GLN A 643 -52.36 -1.11 -3.30
C GLN A 643 -51.51 -1.99 -4.23
N LYS A 644 -51.51 -1.74 -5.55
CA LYS A 644 -50.73 -2.51 -6.53
C LYS A 644 -49.21 -2.51 -6.24
N PHE A 645 -48.72 -1.54 -5.47
CA PHE A 645 -47.33 -1.40 -5.06
C PHE A 645 -47.17 -1.23 -3.54
N ALA A 646 -47.98 -1.94 -2.74
CA ALA A 646 -47.87 -1.90 -1.29
C ALA A 646 -46.52 -2.47 -0.81
N ARG A 647 -45.95 -1.81 0.20
CA ARG A 647 -44.74 -2.22 0.92
C ARG A 647 -45.12 -2.53 2.34
N HIS A 648 -44.91 -3.77 2.77
CA HIS A 648 -45.25 -4.22 4.11
C HIS A 648 -44.01 -4.24 5.01
N ASP A 649 -44.18 -4.18 6.33
CA ASP A 649 -43.09 -4.29 7.32
C ASP A 649 -41.90 -3.36 7.02
N VAL A 650 -42.19 -2.07 6.79
CA VAL A 650 -41.16 -1.09 6.46
C VAL A 650 -40.31 -0.79 7.69
N GLN A 651 -39.01 -1.10 7.60
CA GLN A 651 -38.01 -0.81 8.64
C GLN A 651 -36.94 0.11 8.07
N ILE A 652 -36.84 1.32 8.63
CA ILE A 652 -35.87 2.35 8.24
C ILE A 652 -34.66 2.28 9.18
N ASP A 653 -33.45 2.19 8.62
CA ASP A 653 -32.20 2.25 9.37
C ASP A 653 -31.74 3.69 9.63
N GLU A 654 -30.63 3.87 10.34
CA GLU A 654 -30.11 5.20 10.69
C GLU A 654 -29.62 6.03 9.50
N THR A 655 -29.32 5.40 8.37
CA THR A 655 -28.91 6.06 7.12
C THR A 655 -30.11 6.46 6.26
N GLY A 656 -31.33 6.10 6.66
CA GLY A 656 -32.56 6.39 5.93
C GLY A 656 -32.83 5.43 4.75
N ASN A 657 -32.04 4.37 4.63
CA ASN A 657 -32.41 3.23 3.80
C ASN A 657 -33.53 2.47 4.52
N TYR A 658 -34.41 1.80 3.77
CA TYR A 658 -35.43 0.96 4.39
C TYR A 658 -35.56 -0.40 3.74
N SER A 659 -35.80 -1.40 4.57
CA SER A 659 -36.22 -2.71 4.13
C SER A 659 -37.75 -2.83 4.19
N TYR A 660 -38.34 -3.60 3.28
CA TYR A 660 -39.77 -3.87 3.24
C TYR A 660 -40.04 -5.24 2.62
N LEU A 661 -41.20 -5.82 2.91
CA LEU A 661 -41.74 -6.97 2.21
C LEU A 661 -42.54 -6.51 0.99
N SER A 662 -42.14 -6.94 -0.20
CA SER A 662 -42.93 -6.75 -1.42
C SER A 662 -44.23 -7.57 -1.38
N GLY A 663 -45.15 -7.31 -2.32
CA GLY A 663 -46.45 -8.01 -2.37
C GLY A 663 -46.37 -9.53 -2.56
N ASP A 664 -45.21 -10.06 -2.92
CA ASP A 664 -44.86 -11.50 -3.01
C ASP A 664 -44.13 -12.04 -1.77
N GLY A 665 -43.94 -11.23 -0.73
CA GLY A 665 -43.36 -11.62 0.55
C GLY A 665 -41.84 -11.63 0.61
N LYS A 666 -41.14 -11.07 -0.39
CA LYS A 666 -39.67 -10.96 -0.38
C LYS A 666 -39.21 -9.70 0.34
N LYS A 667 -38.13 -9.82 1.11
CA LYS A 667 -37.49 -8.66 1.74
C LYS A 667 -36.66 -7.91 0.71
N VAL A 668 -36.96 -6.63 0.50
CA VAL A 668 -36.29 -5.72 -0.43
C VAL A 668 -35.70 -4.57 0.36
N ILE A 669 -34.47 -4.15 0.04
CA ILE A 669 -33.85 -2.93 0.58
C ILE A 669 -33.99 -1.82 -0.46
N SER A 670 -34.39 -0.63 -0.04
CA SER A 670 -34.55 0.55 -0.88
C SER A 670 -33.66 1.68 -0.39
N LYS A 671 -32.77 2.14 -1.25
CA LYS A 671 -31.91 3.31 -1.02
C LYS A 671 -32.56 4.58 -1.53
N ALA A 672 -32.13 5.73 -1.04
CA ALA A 672 -32.67 7.02 -1.49
C ALA A 672 -32.57 7.17 -3.02
N GLY A 673 -33.70 7.47 -3.67
CA GLY A 673 -33.81 7.55 -5.13
C GLY A 673 -34.28 6.27 -5.84
N ASP A 674 -34.19 5.08 -5.22
CA ASP A 674 -34.65 3.82 -5.81
C ASP A 674 -36.16 3.80 -6.07
N GLY A 675 -36.93 4.43 -5.17
CA GLY A 675 -38.38 4.37 -5.24
C GLY A 675 -38.97 5.08 -6.47
N VAL A 676 -38.28 6.08 -7.02
CA VAL A 676 -38.67 6.78 -8.26
C VAL A 676 -38.48 5.89 -9.49
N ARG A 677 -37.53 4.94 -9.44
CA ARG A 677 -37.01 4.21 -10.62
C ARG A 677 -37.70 2.90 -10.93
N ILE A 678 -38.64 2.46 -10.09
CA ILE A 678 -39.51 1.31 -10.38
C ILE A 678 -40.54 1.76 -11.42
N ALA A 679 -40.15 1.75 -12.70
CA ALA A 679 -41.04 1.82 -13.85
C ALA A 679 -41.38 0.41 -14.33
N ASP A 680 -42.56 0.26 -14.94
CA ASP A 680 -43.19 -1.00 -15.34
C ASP A 680 -42.37 -1.93 -16.30
N ASN A 681 -41.10 -1.63 -16.61
CA ASN A 681 -40.24 -2.40 -17.53
C ASN A 681 -38.83 -2.75 -17.01
N GLY A 682 -38.53 -2.60 -15.73
CA GLY A 682 -37.27 -3.05 -15.12
C GLY A 682 -36.27 -1.93 -14.82
N PHE A 683 -35.21 -2.31 -14.11
CA PHE A 683 -34.21 -1.45 -13.48
C PHE A 683 -33.66 -0.39 -14.46
N ASN A 684 -33.66 0.87 -14.02
CA ASN A 684 -32.94 1.96 -14.65
C ASN A 684 -31.95 2.48 -13.62
N SER A 685 -30.74 1.95 -13.59
CA SER A 685 -29.68 2.47 -12.72
C SER A 685 -29.27 3.87 -13.17
N ILE A 686 -28.74 4.70 -12.26
CA ILE A 686 -28.29 6.06 -12.62
C ILE A 686 -26.98 5.98 -13.39
N ASP A 687 -26.04 5.25 -12.81
CA ASP A 687 -24.66 5.13 -13.25
C ASP A 687 -24.24 3.65 -13.36
N VAL A 688 -23.01 3.44 -13.80
CA VAL A 688 -22.44 2.11 -14.03
C VAL A 688 -22.23 1.37 -12.71
N GLN A 689 -21.86 2.05 -11.63
CA GLN A 689 -21.53 1.42 -10.35
C GLN A 689 -22.79 0.82 -9.72
N GLU A 690 -23.88 1.59 -9.64
CA GLU A 690 -25.17 1.10 -9.14
C GLU A 690 -25.63 -0.12 -9.96
N ALA A 691 -25.54 -0.04 -11.30
CA ALA A 691 -25.97 -1.13 -12.17
C ALA A 691 -25.15 -2.40 -11.93
N ARG A 692 -23.82 -2.25 -11.80
CA ARG A 692 -22.89 -3.35 -11.53
C ARG A 692 -23.14 -3.97 -10.16
N GLU A 693 -23.25 -3.17 -9.10
CA GLU A 693 -23.51 -3.64 -7.74
C GLU A 693 -24.84 -4.40 -7.67
N ARG A 694 -25.89 -3.87 -8.29
CA ARG A 694 -27.19 -4.53 -8.39
C ARG A 694 -27.11 -5.87 -9.12
N TYR A 695 -26.39 -5.92 -10.26
CA TYR A 695 -26.18 -7.18 -10.97
C TYR A 695 -25.45 -8.20 -10.10
N LEU A 696 -24.38 -7.79 -9.41
CA LEU A 696 -23.63 -8.66 -8.51
C LEU A 696 -24.49 -9.14 -7.34
N GLU A 697 -25.28 -8.27 -6.71
CA GLU A 697 -26.18 -8.62 -5.62
C GLU A 697 -27.21 -9.67 -6.05
N VAL A 698 -27.90 -9.42 -7.18
CA VAL A 698 -28.88 -10.36 -7.75
C VAL A 698 -28.24 -11.72 -7.98
N MET A 699 -27.03 -11.76 -8.56
CA MET A 699 -26.37 -13.02 -8.88
C MET A 699 -25.84 -13.73 -7.62
N ARG A 700 -25.27 -13.00 -6.64
CA ARG A 700 -24.80 -13.53 -5.36
C ARG A 700 -25.92 -14.22 -4.58
N GLU A 701 -27.12 -13.64 -4.58
CA GLU A 701 -28.30 -14.27 -3.96
C GLU A 701 -28.59 -15.65 -4.59
N GLN A 702 -28.43 -15.78 -5.91
CA GLN A 702 -28.67 -17.04 -6.62
C GLN A 702 -27.55 -18.07 -6.44
N PHE A 703 -26.34 -17.65 -6.07
CA PHE A 703 -25.19 -18.53 -5.90
C PHE A 703 -25.10 -19.20 -4.51
N LYS A 704 -25.96 -18.85 -3.55
CA LYS A 704 -26.15 -19.54 -2.26
C LYS A 704 -24.85 -19.95 -1.53
N GLY A 705 -23.89 -19.04 -1.43
CA GLY A 705 -22.63 -19.28 -0.70
C GLY A 705 -21.49 -19.88 -1.54
N ASP A 706 -21.63 -19.98 -2.86
CA ASP A 706 -20.51 -20.28 -3.77
C ASP A 706 -19.60 -19.05 -3.94
N THR A 707 -18.70 -18.85 -2.97
CA THR A 707 -17.78 -17.71 -2.94
C THR A 707 -16.90 -17.65 -4.18
N ALA A 708 -16.41 -18.78 -4.68
CA ALA A 708 -15.56 -18.84 -5.86
C ALA A 708 -16.29 -18.35 -7.13
N ARG A 709 -17.57 -18.69 -7.28
CA ARG A 709 -18.41 -18.20 -8.38
C ARG A 709 -18.72 -16.70 -8.24
N CYS A 710 -18.93 -16.20 -7.03
CA CYS A 710 -19.08 -14.77 -6.76
C CYS A 710 -17.80 -13.98 -7.12
N GLU A 711 -16.64 -14.44 -6.66
CA GLU A 711 -15.34 -13.82 -6.96
C GLU A 711 -15.04 -13.83 -8.46
N ARG A 712 -15.33 -14.95 -9.14
CA ARG A 712 -15.23 -15.02 -10.60
C ARG A 712 -16.15 -14.02 -11.28
N LEU A 713 -17.40 -13.89 -10.84
CA LEU A 713 -18.34 -12.93 -11.42
C LEU A 713 -17.87 -11.49 -11.25
N GLU A 714 -17.32 -11.13 -10.09
CA GLU A 714 -16.73 -9.82 -9.85
C GLU A 714 -15.52 -9.56 -10.75
N SER A 715 -14.66 -10.56 -10.92
CA SER A 715 -13.53 -10.51 -11.85
C SER A 715 -14.00 -10.29 -13.30
N MET A 716 -15.04 -11.00 -13.74
CA MET A 716 -15.62 -10.82 -15.07
C MET A 716 -16.22 -9.42 -15.26
N SER A 717 -16.96 -8.91 -14.27
CA SER A 717 -17.51 -7.54 -14.31
C SER A 717 -16.41 -6.48 -14.37
N ASN A 718 -15.33 -6.63 -13.58
CA ASN A 718 -14.17 -5.72 -13.64
C ASN A 718 -13.47 -5.75 -15.01
N ALA A 719 -13.30 -6.93 -15.59
CA ALA A 719 -12.72 -7.10 -16.91
C ALA A 719 -13.61 -6.47 -18.00
N PHE A 720 -14.94 -6.60 -17.85
CA PHE A 720 -15.91 -5.94 -18.73
C PHE A 720 -15.82 -4.41 -18.64
N ASP A 721 -15.80 -3.85 -17.43
CA ASP A 721 -15.66 -2.40 -17.22
C ASP A 721 -14.36 -1.87 -17.84
N THR A 722 -13.24 -2.60 -17.63
CA THR A 722 -11.93 -2.27 -18.20
C THR A 722 -11.98 -2.26 -19.72
N ARG A 723 -12.55 -3.32 -20.34
CA ARG A 723 -12.70 -3.41 -21.79
C ARG A 723 -13.53 -2.25 -22.36
N MET A 724 -14.59 -1.86 -21.67
CA MET A 724 -15.42 -0.74 -22.10
C MET A 724 -14.68 0.61 -21.93
N ALA A 725 -13.83 0.76 -20.92
CA ALA A 725 -12.92 1.89 -20.82
C ALA A 725 -11.91 1.92 -22.00
N ASP A 726 -11.41 0.76 -22.44
CA ASP A 726 -10.53 0.65 -23.61
C ASP A 726 -11.25 1.08 -24.90
N THR A 727 -12.56 0.87 -25.03
CA THR A 727 -13.37 1.40 -26.14
C THR A 727 -13.30 2.93 -26.23
N ILE A 728 -13.22 3.63 -25.09
CA ILE A 728 -13.07 5.10 -25.07
C ILE A 728 -11.73 5.48 -25.71
N GLU A 729 -10.61 4.90 -25.26
CA GLU A 729 -9.28 5.17 -25.82
C GLU A 729 -9.25 4.94 -27.35
N ARG A 730 -9.88 3.85 -27.80
CA ARG A 730 -9.93 3.48 -29.21
C ARG A 730 -10.72 4.48 -30.05
N ARG A 731 -11.89 4.91 -29.59
CA ARG A 731 -12.74 5.89 -30.29
C ARG A 731 -12.15 7.30 -30.24
N LEU A 732 -11.43 7.66 -29.18
CA LEU A 732 -10.63 8.90 -29.14
C LEU A 732 -9.52 8.90 -30.20
N ALA A 733 -8.83 7.78 -30.38
CA ALA A 733 -7.85 7.64 -31.45
C ALA A 733 -8.49 7.79 -32.84
N ALA A 734 -9.75 7.36 -33.01
CA ALA A 734 -10.55 7.59 -34.22
C ALA A 734 -11.01 9.05 -34.42
N LYS A 735 -10.63 9.97 -33.54
CA LYS A 735 -11.00 11.41 -33.53
C LYS A 735 -12.47 11.69 -33.22
N GLU A 736 -13.10 10.81 -32.46
CA GLU A 736 -14.45 11.06 -31.95
C GLU A 736 -14.43 11.99 -30.73
N PRO A 737 -15.46 12.84 -30.51
CA PRO A 737 -15.52 13.74 -29.36
C PRO A 737 -15.59 12.97 -28.03
N GLU A 738 -14.69 13.29 -27.10
CA GLU A 738 -14.53 12.55 -25.84
C GLU A 738 -15.81 12.50 -25.00
N GLU A 739 -16.45 13.64 -24.78
CA GLU A 739 -17.67 13.75 -23.97
C GLU A 739 -18.78 12.83 -24.50
N LYS A 740 -18.96 12.80 -25.81
CA LYS A 740 -19.95 11.93 -26.47
C LYS A 740 -19.60 10.45 -26.31
N VAL A 741 -18.35 10.08 -26.55
CA VAL A 741 -17.89 8.68 -26.44
C VAL A 741 -18.04 8.17 -25.02
N ARG A 742 -17.63 8.96 -24.01
CA ARG A 742 -17.77 8.59 -22.60
C ARG A 742 -19.23 8.37 -22.21
N ALA A 743 -20.12 9.31 -22.55
CA ALA A 743 -21.54 9.18 -22.25
C ALA A 743 -22.18 7.94 -22.92
N GLU A 744 -21.84 7.65 -24.18
CA GLU A 744 -22.33 6.45 -24.87
C GLU A 744 -21.82 5.15 -24.23
N VAL A 745 -20.54 5.09 -23.89
CA VAL A 745 -19.93 3.90 -23.27
C VAL A 745 -20.50 3.66 -21.87
N GLU A 746 -20.64 4.72 -21.05
CA GLU A 746 -21.24 4.64 -19.72
C GLU A 746 -22.70 4.18 -19.79
N GLN A 747 -23.48 4.70 -20.74
CA GLN A 747 -24.85 4.26 -20.95
C GLN A 747 -24.93 2.78 -21.35
N ARG A 748 -24.06 2.31 -22.26
CA ARG A 748 -24.03 0.89 -22.68
C ARG A 748 -23.60 -0.03 -21.55
N LEU A 749 -22.60 0.34 -20.75
CA LEU A 749 -22.19 -0.40 -19.56
C LEU A 749 -23.37 -0.60 -18.62
N LYS A 750 -24.01 0.52 -18.25
CA LYS A 750 -25.16 0.56 -17.35
C LYS A 750 -26.33 -0.30 -17.83
N GLU A 751 -26.77 -0.10 -19.07
CA GLU A 751 -27.89 -0.87 -19.65
C GLU A 751 -27.58 -2.36 -19.76
N THR A 752 -26.31 -2.74 -19.99
CA THR A 752 -25.91 -4.15 -20.01
C THR A 752 -26.18 -4.79 -18.64
N TYR A 753 -25.69 -4.18 -17.56
CA TYR A 753 -25.92 -4.67 -16.20
C TYR A 753 -27.39 -4.67 -15.82
N ASP A 754 -28.15 -3.62 -16.17
CA ASP A 754 -29.59 -3.55 -15.88
C ASP A 754 -30.38 -4.65 -16.60
N HIS A 755 -30.08 -4.93 -17.86
CA HIS A 755 -30.74 -6.00 -18.61
C HIS A 755 -30.38 -7.39 -18.09
N LEU A 756 -29.13 -7.63 -17.70
CA LEU A 756 -28.73 -8.90 -17.09
C LEU A 756 -29.32 -9.07 -15.68
N SER A 757 -29.41 -7.99 -14.91
CA SER A 757 -30.10 -7.97 -13.61
C SER A 757 -31.57 -8.31 -13.79
N ARG A 758 -32.26 -7.68 -14.75
CA ARG A 758 -33.67 -7.97 -15.08
C ARG A 758 -33.87 -9.43 -15.50
N LEU A 759 -32.97 -9.98 -16.31
CA LEU A 759 -33.01 -11.39 -16.72
C LEU A 759 -32.91 -12.33 -15.51
N ALA A 760 -31.93 -12.09 -14.63
CA ALA A 760 -31.65 -12.96 -13.49
C ALA A 760 -32.66 -12.77 -12.34
N SER A 761 -33.14 -11.56 -12.07
CA SER A 761 -33.95 -11.25 -10.88
C SER A 761 -35.44 -11.50 -11.05
N SER A 762 -35.98 -11.55 -12.27
CA SER A 762 -37.41 -11.81 -12.49
C SER A 762 -37.85 -13.12 -11.84
N ASP A 763 -39.03 -13.14 -11.24
CA ASP A 763 -39.72 -14.33 -10.73
C ASP A 763 -41.07 -14.54 -11.42
N ASP A 764 -41.27 -13.91 -12.59
CA ASP A 764 -42.51 -14.07 -13.35
C ASP A 764 -42.73 -15.55 -13.71
N PRO A 765 -43.81 -16.19 -13.22
CA PRO A 765 -44.11 -17.59 -13.54
C PRO A 765 -44.46 -17.78 -15.02
N LYS A 766 -44.77 -16.71 -15.76
CA LYS A 766 -45.02 -16.72 -17.20
C LYS A 766 -43.76 -16.58 -18.05
N ALA A 767 -42.61 -16.40 -17.42
CA ALA A 767 -41.36 -16.29 -18.16
C ALA A 767 -41.08 -17.55 -18.98
N LEU A 768 -40.50 -17.37 -20.17
CA LEU A 768 -40.27 -18.48 -21.10
C LEU A 768 -39.28 -19.51 -20.53
N ASP A 769 -38.15 -19.03 -20.02
CA ASP A 769 -37.14 -19.85 -19.35
C ASP A 769 -37.37 -19.87 -17.85
N ASP A 770 -37.01 -20.96 -17.18
CA ASP A 770 -36.99 -21.01 -15.73
C ASP A 770 -35.87 -20.14 -15.14
N LYS A 771 -35.96 -19.84 -13.84
CA LYS A 771 -35.00 -19.00 -13.12
C LYS A 771 -33.56 -19.50 -13.23
N ALA A 772 -33.33 -20.80 -13.08
CA ALA A 772 -31.98 -21.37 -13.09
C ALA A 772 -31.33 -21.20 -14.47
N THR A 773 -32.09 -21.43 -15.53
CA THR A 773 -31.66 -21.16 -16.90
C THR A 773 -31.32 -19.68 -17.10
N ARG A 774 -32.16 -18.75 -16.62
CA ARG A 774 -31.90 -17.30 -16.75
C ARG A 774 -30.63 -16.86 -16.02
N VAL A 775 -30.35 -17.40 -14.84
CA VAL A 775 -29.12 -17.12 -14.08
C VAL A 775 -27.89 -17.59 -14.86
N ILE A 776 -27.92 -18.80 -15.45
CA ILE A 776 -26.83 -19.32 -16.29
C ILE A 776 -26.62 -18.42 -17.52
N LEU A 777 -27.70 -18.00 -18.16
CA LEU A 777 -27.63 -17.09 -19.31
C LEU A 777 -27.03 -15.74 -18.92
N ALA A 778 -27.40 -15.18 -17.76
CA ALA A 778 -26.86 -13.91 -17.28
C ALA A 778 -25.36 -13.98 -16.98
N GLU A 779 -24.90 -15.03 -16.29
CA GLU A 779 -23.47 -15.25 -16.01
C GLU A 779 -22.66 -15.48 -17.29
N THR A 780 -23.18 -16.32 -18.20
CA THR A 780 -22.51 -16.65 -19.47
C THR A 780 -22.46 -15.43 -20.40
N CYS A 781 -23.49 -14.57 -20.38
CA CYS A 781 -23.48 -13.33 -21.14
C CYS A 781 -22.39 -12.39 -20.63
N MET A 782 -22.19 -12.28 -19.31
CA MET A 782 -21.10 -11.48 -18.74
C MET A 782 -19.72 -12.04 -19.12
N TYR A 783 -19.55 -13.37 -19.10
CA TYR A 783 -18.32 -14.03 -19.57
C TYR A 783 -17.98 -13.65 -21.02
N HIS A 784 -18.96 -13.67 -21.93
CA HIS A 784 -18.74 -13.24 -23.30
C HIS A 784 -18.62 -11.71 -23.44
N ALA A 785 -19.29 -10.94 -22.59
CA ALA A 785 -19.22 -9.48 -22.62
C ALA A 785 -17.84 -8.97 -22.17
N MET A 786 -17.18 -9.63 -21.21
CA MET A 786 -15.80 -9.25 -20.83
C MET A 786 -14.77 -9.61 -21.91
N GLU A 787 -15.04 -10.63 -22.71
CA GLU A 787 -14.12 -11.13 -23.74
C GLU A 787 -14.91 -11.73 -24.92
N PRO A 788 -15.34 -10.90 -25.90
CA PRO A 788 -16.19 -11.35 -27.01
C PRO A 788 -15.62 -12.51 -27.83
N GLU A 789 -14.29 -12.63 -27.88
CA GLU A 789 -13.57 -13.70 -28.58
C GLU A 789 -13.79 -15.09 -27.95
N THR A 790 -14.31 -15.16 -26.72
CA THR A 790 -14.71 -16.43 -26.08
C THR A 790 -15.94 -17.07 -26.74
N VAL A 791 -16.68 -16.33 -27.58
CA VAL A 791 -17.74 -16.91 -28.42
C VAL A 791 -17.08 -17.70 -29.55
N THR A 792 -17.04 -19.02 -29.40
CA THR A 792 -16.40 -19.90 -30.37
C THR A 792 -17.17 -19.91 -31.70
N GLN A 793 -16.46 -19.66 -32.80
CA GLN A 793 -17.01 -19.74 -34.16
C GLN A 793 -17.06 -21.17 -34.73
N GLU A 794 -16.69 -22.16 -33.91
CA GLU A 794 -16.54 -23.57 -34.29
C GLU A 794 -17.86 -24.36 -34.24
N GLY A 795 -18.95 -23.72 -33.79
CA GLY A 795 -20.30 -24.27 -33.73
C GLY A 795 -20.97 -24.34 -35.11
N TRP A 796 -21.80 -25.35 -35.30
CA TRP A 796 -22.49 -25.69 -36.55
C TRP A 796 -23.17 -24.49 -37.22
N GLY A 797 -22.80 -24.18 -38.47
CA GLY A 797 -23.62 -23.45 -39.43
C GLY A 797 -24.09 -22.05 -39.00
N SER A 798 -23.35 -21.33 -38.16
CA SER A 798 -23.69 -19.96 -37.74
C SER A 798 -22.51 -18.98 -37.73
N CYS A 799 -21.35 -19.39 -38.24
CA CYS A 799 -20.12 -18.57 -38.31
C CYS A 799 -20.37 -17.16 -38.87
N TRP A 800 -21.35 -17.03 -39.75
CA TRP A 800 -21.74 -15.76 -40.32
C TRP A 800 -22.54 -14.85 -39.38
N LEU A 801 -23.40 -15.41 -38.52
CA LEU A 801 -24.07 -14.63 -37.46
C LEU A 801 -23.05 -14.21 -36.40
N GLN A 802 -22.24 -15.17 -35.95
CA GLN A 802 -21.19 -14.96 -34.96
C GLN A 802 -20.20 -13.88 -35.40
N SER A 803 -19.79 -13.89 -36.68
CA SER A 803 -18.89 -12.86 -37.21
C SER A 803 -19.47 -11.43 -37.19
N GLY A 804 -20.78 -11.29 -37.01
CA GLY A 804 -21.43 -10.01 -36.80
C GLY A 804 -21.55 -9.63 -35.33
N TYR A 805 -22.15 -10.51 -34.52
CA TYR A 805 -22.42 -10.17 -33.13
C TYR A 805 -21.18 -10.27 -32.22
N VAL A 806 -20.10 -10.95 -32.60
CA VAL A 806 -18.85 -10.90 -31.81
C VAL A 806 -18.24 -9.50 -31.80
N PRO A 807 -17.92 -8.88 -32.96
CA PRO A 807 -17.31 -7.55 -32.97
C PRO A 807 -18.32 -6.43 -32.67
N VAL A 808 -19.51 -6.44 -33.29
CA VAL A 808 -20.46 -5.30 -33.20
C VAL A 808 -21.54 -5.53 -32.15
N GLY A 809 -22.02 -6.75 -31.97
CA GLY A 809 -23.00 -7.07 -30.93
C GLY A 809 -22.38 -6.98 -29.54
N VAL A 810 -21.73 -8.04 -29.09
CA VAL A 810 -21.13 -8.18 -27.75
C VAL A 810 -19.92 -7.25 -27.57
N GLY A 811 -19.14 -7.05 -28.63
CA GLY A 811 -17.99 -6.15 -28.61
C GLY A 811 -18.39 -4.68 -28.42
N GLU A 812 -19.23 -4.12 -29.28
CA GLU A 812 -19.54 -2.67 -29.24
C GLU A 812 -20.87 -2.34 -28.54
N HIS A 813 -21.87 -3.22 -28.63
CA HIS A 813 -23.24 -3.02 -28.11
C HIS A 813 -23.73 -4.16 -27.19
N PRO A 814 -22.98 -4.48 -26.12
CA PRO A 814 -23.34 -5.57 -25.21
C PRO A 814 -24.72 -5.34 -24.56
N ASN A 815 -25.15 -4.10 -24.40
CA ASN A 815 -26.48 -3.71 -23.92
C ASN A 815 -27.59 -4.22 -24.82
N ALA A 816 -27.46 -4.05 -26.14
CA ALA A 816 -28.47 -4.52 -27.10
C ALA A 816 -28.57 -6.05 -27.11
N MET A 817 -27.42 -6.73 -27.01
CA MET A 817 -27.37 -8.20 -26.94
C MET A 817 -27.97 -8.73 -25.62
N ALA A 818 -27.67 -8.08 -24.50
CA ALA A 818 -28.24 -8.39 -23.19
C ALA A 818 -29.75 -8.13 -23.15
N LYS A 819 -30.22 -7.03 -23.78
CA LYS A 819 -31.64 -6.71 -23.92
C LYS A 819 -32.38 -7.81 -24.68
N ALA A 820 -31.86 -8.19 -25.85
CA ALA A 820 -32.47 -9.25 -26.65
C ALA A 820 -32.52 -10.57 -25.89
N LEU A 821 -31.44 -10.94 -25.21
CA LEU A 821 -31.40 -12.13 -24.37
C LEU A 821 -32.46 -12.09 -23.25
N ALA A 822 -32.57 -10.96 -22.56
CA ALA A 822 -33.53 -10.74 -21.49
C ALA A 822 -34.97 -10.78 -21.99
N ASP A 823 -35.30 -10.05 -23.06
CA ASP A 823 -36.66 -10.00 -23.61
C ASP A 823 -37.14 -11.38 -24.06
N ILE A 824 -36.28 -12.15 -24.73
CA ILE A 824 -36.62 -13.48 -25.23
C ILE A 824 -36.80 -14.47 -24.08
N SER A 825 -35.90 -14.45 -23.10
CA SER A 825 -35.98 -15.40 -21.98
C SER A 825 -37.15 -15.10 -21.04
N LEU A 826 -37.54 -13.81 -20.93
CA LEU A 826 -38.64 -13.38 -20.06
C LEU A 826 -39.99 -13.41 -20.75
N THR A 827 -40.09 -13.10 -22.04
CA THR A 827 -41.39 -12.92 -22.71
C THR A 827 -41.61 -13.90 -23.86
N GLY A 828 -40.56 -14.59 -24.31
CA GLY A 828 -40.58 -15.32 -25.57
C GLY A 828 -40.74 -14.44 -26.80
N SER A 829 -40.50 -13.13 -26.70
CA SER A 829 -40.61 -12.20 -27.81
C SER A 829 -39.47 -11.18 -27.80
N PHE A 830 -39.15 -10.63 -28.97
CA PHE A 830 -38.17 -9.56 -29.12
C PHE A 830 -38.64 -8.57 -30.19
N THR A 831 -38.53 -7.27 -29.88
CA THR A 831 -38.82 -6.20 -30.83
C THR A 831 -37.55 -5.46 -31.21
N ASP A 832 -37.24 -5.42 -32.50
CA ASP A 832 -36.06 -4.72 -33.03
C ASP A 832 -36.24 -3.19 -33.04
N LEU A 833 -35.17 -2.45 -33.38
CA LEU A 833 -35.18 -0.98 -33.43
C LEU A 833 -36.10 -0.41 -34.53
N LYS A 834 -36.60 -1.24 -35.46
CA LYS A 834 -37.58 -0.86 -36.48
C LYS A 834 -39.02 -1.15 -36.04
N GLY A 835 -39.23 -1.72 -34.85
CA GLY A 835 -40.53 -2.12 -34.35
C GLY A 835 -41.03 -3.47 -34.87
N ASN A 836 -40.19 -4.27 -35.53
CA ASN A 836 -40.57 -5.63 -35.93
C ASN A 836 -40.53 -6.55 -34.71
N ASN A 837 -41.61 -7.28 -34.48
CA ASN A 837 -41.72 -8.22 -33.37
C ASN A 837 -41.46 -9.67 -33.82
N TYR A 838 -40.65 -10.38 -33.07
CA TYR A 838 -40.24 -11.76 -33.28
C TYR A 838 -40.65 -12.60 -32.07
N ASN A 839 -41.60 -13.51 -32.23
CA ASN A 839 -42.06 -14.41 -31.15
C ASN A 839 -41.35 -15.76 -31.24
N PHE A 840 -40.99 -16.38 -30.13
CA PHE A 840 -40.25 -17.64 -30.03
C PHE A 840 -41.02 -18.66 -29.20
N THR A 841 -40.91 -19.94 -29.56
CA THR A 841 -41.44 -21.05 -28.75
C THR A 841 -40.33 -21.64 -27.89
N ARG A 842 -40.69 -22.29 -26.78
CA ARG A 842 -39.72 -22.96 -25.89
C ARG A 842 -38.87 -23.99 -26.65
N ASP A 843 -39.47 -24.74 -27.59
CA ASP A 843 -38.75 -25.72 -28.41
C ASP A 843 -37.69 -25.10 -29.33
N GLN A 844 -37.88 -23.85 -29.78
CA GLN A 844 -36.91 -23.15 -30.61
C GLN A 844 -35.67 -22.69 -29.84
N LEU A 845 -35.76 -22.65 -28.51
CA LEU A 845 -34.76 -22.06 -27.64
C LEU A 845 -34.24 -23.05 -26.58
N VAL A 846 -34.74 -24.29 -26.57
CA VAL A 846 -34.40 -25.30 -25.57
C VAL A 846 -32.90 -25.59 -25.54
N ILE A 847 -32.34 -25.74 -24.34
CA ILE A 847 -30.95 -26.17 -24.09
C ILE A 847 -31.00 -27.63 -23.66
N ALA A 848 -31.22 -28.54 -24.61
CA ALA A 848 -31.42 -29.97 -24.33
C ALA A 848 -30.20 -30.85 -24.68
N ASN A 849 -29.32 -30.38 -25.58
CA ASN A 849 -28.14 -31.13 -26.02
C ASN A 849 -26.90 -30.24 -26.17
N LYS A 850 -25.74 -30.86 -26.39
CA LYS A 850 -24.45 -30.16 -26.50
C LYS A 850 -24.43 -29.11 -27.60
N GLN A 851 -25.16 -29.32 -28.70
CA GLN A 851 -25.27 -28.35 -29.80
C GLN A 851 -26.09 -27.12 -29.42
N GLN A 852 -26.86 -27.18 -28.34
CA GLN A 852 -27.63 -26.08 -27.78
C GLN A 852 -26.96 -25.49 -26.52
N GLY A 853 -25.77 -25.97 -26.16
CA GLY A 853 -25.03 -25.54 -24.97
C GLY A 853 -25.27 -26.37 -23.71
N ALA A 854 -25.98 -27.50 -23.77
CA ALA A 854 -26.18 -28.34 -22.60
C ALA A 854 -24.84 -28.95 -22.12
N GLY A 855 -24.55 -28.78 -20.83
CA GLY A 855 -23.29 -29.22 -20.22
C GLY A 855 -22.07 -28.32 -20.51
N TRP A 856 -22.28 -27.19 -21.18
CA TRP A 856 -21.24 -26.17 -21.35
C TRP A 856 -21.04 -25.41 -20.03
N THR A 857 -19.79 -25.17 -19.65
CA THR A 857 -19.42 -24.32 -18.50
C THR A 857 -18.30 -23.36 -18.87
N ILE A 858 -18.17 -22.27 -18.12
CA ILE A 858 -17.10 -21.27 -18.28
C ILE A 858 -15.71 -21.92 -18.17
N GLU A 859 -15.54 -22.87 -17.25
CA GLU A 859 -14.27 -23.59 -17.06
C GLU A 859 -13.92 -24.50 -18.24
N SER A 860 -14.94 -25.03 -18.93
CA SER A 860 -14.76 -25.87 -20.11
C SER A 860 -14.60 -25.07 -21.42
N ALA A 861 -14.91 -23.77 -21.40
CA ALA A 861 -14.99 -22.92 -22.59
C ALA A 861 -13.72 -22.95 -23.48
N PRO A 862 -12.48 -22.92 -22.94
CA PRO A 862 -11.27 -22.96 -23.78
C PRO A 862 -11.04 -24.30 -24.48
N ASN A 863 -11.69 -25.37 -24.02
CA ASN A 863 -11.44 -26.76 -24.43
C ASN A 863 -12.60 -27.39 -25.22
N THR A 864 -13.62 -26.61 -25.56
CA THR A 864 -14.83 -27.09 -26.22
C THR A 864 -15.13 -26.31 -27.49
N SER A 865 -15.50 -27.02 -28.56
CA SER A 865 -15.99 -26.42 -29.81
C SER A 865 -17.52 -26.27 -29.82
N TYR A 866 -18.20 -26.65 -28.73
CA TYR A 866 -19.65 -26.53 -28.60
C TYR A 866 -20.05 -25.08 -28.26
N PRO A 867 -21.15 -24.57 -28.83
CA PRO A 867 -21.62 -23.22 -28.52
C PRO A 867 -22.05 -23.12 -27.06
N SER A 868 -21.85 -21.95 -26.46
CA SER A 868 -22.42 -21.66 -25.16
C SER A 868 -23.95 -21.54 -25.24
N PRO A 869 -24.67 -21.66 -24.11
CA PRO A 869 -26.12 -21.44 -24.07
C PRO A 869 -26.51 -20.07 -24.64
N VAL A 870 -25.73 -19.03 -24.38
CA VAL A 870 -25.97 -17.67 -24.86
C VAL A 870 -25.73 -17.55 -26.37
N ALA A 871 -24.64 -18.14 -26.89
CA ALA A 871 -24.37 -18.18 -28.33
C ALA A 871 -25.50 -18.90 -29.08
N HIS A 872 -26.00 -20.01 -28.54
CA HIS A 872 -27.17 -20.71 -29.09
C HIS A 872 -28.41 -19.79 -29.14
N ARG A 873 -28.70 -19.03 -28.08
CA ARG A 873 -29.83 -18.09 -28.05
C ARG A 873 -29.70 -16.98 -29.07
N TRP A 874 -28.51 -16.38 -29.20
CA TRP A 874 -28.28 -15.36 -30.21
C TRP A 874 -28.39 -15.93 -31.62
N ASP A 875 -27.81 -17.10 -31.90
CA ASP A 875 -27.92 -17.75 -33.21
C ASP A 875 -29.38 -18.03 -33.60
N ALA A 876 -30.18 -18.57 -32.67
CA ALA A 876 -31.61 -18.81 -32.90
C ALA A 876 -32.39 -17.52 -33.15
N THR A 877 -32.07 -16.46 -32.40
CA THR A 877 -32.69 -15.14 -32.51
C THR A 877 -32.40 -14.48 -33.86
N LEU A 878 -31.12 -14.36 -34.19
CA LEU A 878 -30.68 -13.65 -35.38
C LEU A 878 -31.05 -14.42 -36.67
N SER A 879 -31.05 -15.76 -36.62
CA SER A 879 -31.57 -16.60 -37.71
C SER A 879 -33.06 -16.34 -37.98
N LYS A 880 -33.85 -16.06 -36.94
CA LYS A 880 -35.26 -15.70 -37.08
C LYS A 880 -35.44 -14.30 -37.67
N MET A 881 -34.60 -13.35 -37.26
CA MET A 881 -34.57 -11.99 -37.82
C MET A 881 -34.24 -12.01 -39.31
N ASP A 882 -33.26 -12.82 -39.73
CA ASP A 882 -32.88 -12.99 -41.14
C ASP A 882 -34.06 -13.47 -42.01
N LYS A 883 -34.76 -14.52 -41.55
CA LYS A 883 -35.95 -15.05 -42.25
C LYS A 883 -37.08 -14.03 -42.32
N GLY A 884 -37.35 -13.32 -41.21
CA GLY A 884 -38.42 -12.33 -41.12
C GLY A 884 -38.17 -11.08 -41.97
N ALA A 885 -36.92 -10.75 -42.25
CA ALA A 885 -36.55 -9.62 -43.11
C ALA A 885 -36.62 -9.93 -44.62
N GLY A 886 -37.09 -11.12 -45.02
CA GLY A 886 -37.30 -11.49 -46.42
C GLY A 886 -36.02 -11.87 -47.18
N TYR A 887 -34.93 -12.17 -46.48
CA TYR A 887 -33.62 -12.42 -47.12
C TYR A 887 -33.41 -13.85 -47.65
N GLY A 888 -34.45 -14.68 -47.68
CA GLY A 888 -34.44 -16.00 -48.36
C GLY A 888 -33.76 -17.13 -47.57
N GLY A 889 -33.30 -16.85 -46.35
CA GLY A 889 -32.67 -17.82 -45.47
C GLY A 889 -31.16 -18.00 -45.71
N ALA A 890 -30.49 -18.40 -44.64
CA ALA A 890 -29.08 -18.77 -44.59
C ALA A 890 -28.69 -19.82 -45.64
N GLY A 891 -28.04 -19.41 -46.72
CA GLY A 891 -27.53 -20.35 -47.73
C GLY A 891 -27.08 -19.74 -49.05
N ASP A 892 -27.41 -18.47 -49.35
CA ASP A 892 -26.96 -17.84 -50.59
C ASP A 892 -25.45 -17.49 -50.52
N SER A 893 -24.62 -18.44 -50.98
CA SER A 893 -23.16 -18.31 -51.05
C SER A 893 -22.67 -17.09 -51.84
N GLY A 894 -23.50 -16.54 -52.74
CA GLY A 894 -23.21 -15.28 -53.44
C GLY A 894 -23.19 -14.09 -52.49
N ARG A 895 -24.07 -14.06 -51.48
CA ARG A 895 -24.16 -12.97 -50.50
C ARG A 895 -23.11 -13.05 -49.39
N ILE A 896 -22.62 -14.26 -49.09
CA ILE A 896 -21.49 -14.48 -48.18
C ILE A 896 -20.19 -13.93 -48.79
N ARG A 897 -19.99 -14.09 -50.11
CA ARG A 897 -18.76 -13.64 -50.82
C ARG A 897 -18.63 -12.11 -50.98
N TYR A 898 -19.72 -11.35 -50.89
CA TYR A 898 -19.70 -9.88 -51.00
C TYR A 898 -19.95 -9.14 -49.68
N GLY A 899 -19.83 -9.80 -48.53
CA GLY A 899 -19.92 -9.13 -47.22
C GLY A 899 -21.34 -8.90 -46.70
N GLY A 900 -22.18 -9.96 -46.71
CA GLY A 900 -23.15 -10.18 -45.63
C GLY A 900 -24.31 -9.18 -45.53
N GLY A 901 -25.02 -8.90 -46.63
CA GLY A 901 -26.15 -7.96 -46.64
C GLY A 901 -27.20 -8.22 -45.53
N GLY A 902 -27.51 -9.48 -45.23
CA GLY A 902 -28.43 -9.83 -44.15
C GLY A 902 -27.89 -9.50 -42.74
N GLN A 903 -26.62 -9.82 -42.46
CA GLN A 903 -26.02 -9.59 -41.13
C GLN A 903 -25.84 -8.11 -40.81
N LYS A 904 -25.36 -7.32 -41.78
CA LYS A 904 -25.22 -5.86 -41.59
C LYS A 904 -26.55 -5.24 -41.21
N GLU A 905 -27.61 -5.63 -41.91
CA GLU A 905 -28.97 -5.15 -41.63
C GLU A 905 -29.51 -5.67 -40.29
N ILE A 906 -29.30 -6.96 -39.96
CA ILE A 906 -29.71 -7.52 -38.67
C ILE A 906 -29.01 -6.79 -37.52
N MET A 907 -27.70 -6.55 -37.63
CA MET A 907 -26.95 -5.82 -36.61
C MET A 907 -27.43 -4.38 -36.51
N ARG A 908 -27.61 -3.69 -37.63
CA ARG A 908 -28.21 -2.34 -37.63
C ARG A 908 -29.59 -2.29 -36.98
N ARG A 909 -30.43 -3.31 -37.17
CA ARG A 909 -31.75 -3.42 -36.52
C ARG A 909 -31.68 -3.74 -35.04
N LEU A 910 -30.61 -4.39 -34.59
CA LEU A 910 -30.43 -4.79 -33.20
C LEU A 910 -29.70 -3.71 -32.38
N THR A 911 -28.58 -3.20 -32.92
CA THR A 911 -27.62 -2.33 -32.23
C THR A 911 -27.67 -0.89 -32.71
N GLY A 912 -28.26 -0.61 -33.87
CA GLY A 912 -28.25 0.69 -34.53
C GLY A 912 -27.05 0.90 -35.46
N ASP A 913 -26.00 0.09 -35.31
CA ASP A 913 -24.74 0.24 -36.05
C ASP A 913 -24.56 -0.83 -37.13
N GLU A 914 -23.85 -0.45 -38.20
CA GLU A 914 -23.51 -1.36 -39.28
C GLU A 914 -22.19 -2.09 -39.05
N LEU A 915 -22.17 -3.38 -39.39
CA LEU A 915 -20.98 -4.21 -39.32
C LEU A 915 -19.94 -3.81 -40.37
N ALA A 916 -18.75 -3.41 -39.90
CA ALA A 916 -17.60 -3.15 -40.74
C ALA A 916 -17.08 -4.44 -41.41
N TYR A 917 -16.59 -4.31 -42.65
CA TYR A 917 -15.97 -5.40 -43.40
C TYR A 917 -14.53 -5.03 -43.81
N VAL A 918 -13.56 -5.83 -43.38
CA VAL A 918 -12.13 -5.64 -43.66
C VAL A 918 -11.53 -6.97 -44.09
N ASP A 919 -11.32 -7.14 -45.40
CA ASP A 919 -10.61 -8.32 -45.91
C ASP A 919 -9.10 -8.12 -45.82
N GLY A 920 -8.38 -9.14 -45.34
CA GLY A 920 -6.95 -9.06 -45.05
C GLY A 920 -6.59 -8.10 -43.91
N TYR A 921 -5.32 -7.73 -43.81
CA TYR A 921 -4.83 -6.75 -42.83
C TYR A 921 -5.34 -5.35 -43.18
N PRO A 922 -5.75 -4.50 -42.21
CA PRO A 922 -6.34 -3.17 -42.48
C PRO A 922 -5.32 -2.20 -43.12
N SER A 923 -5.35 -2.13 -44.45
CA SER A 923 -4.36 -1.42 -45.26
C SER A 923 -4.68 0.06 -45.42
N SER A 924 -5.95 0.46 -45.35
CA SER A 924 -6.36 1.87 -45.48
C SER A 924 -6.67 2.53 -44.14
N ARG A 925 -6.52 3.85 -44.09
CA ARG A 925 -6.93 4.67 -42.93
C ARG A 925 -8.41 4.48 -42.60
N ALA A 926 -9.26 4.37 -43.63
CA ALA A 926 -10.70 4.15 -43.45
C ALA A 926 -11.02 2.79 -42.79
N GLN A 927 -10.32 1.72 -43.19
CA GLN A 927 -10.47 0.40 -42.54
C GLN A 927 -10.02 0.43 -41.08
N ARG A 928 -8.88 1.08 -40.80
CA ARG A 928 -8.39 1.25 -39.42
C ARG A 928 -9.34 2.09 -38.58
N ALA A 929 -9.87 3.19 -39.11
CA ALA A 929 -10.88 4.00 -38.43
C ALA A 929 -12.14 3.18 -38.10
N ALA A 930 -12.62 2.36 -39.04
CA ALA A 930 -13.78 1.48 -38.80
C ALA A 930 -13.52 0.45 -37.69
N LEU A 931 -12.32 -0.15 -37.67
CA LEU A 931 -11.88 -1.04 -36.59
C LEU A 931 -11.75 -0.31 -35.25
N LEU A 932 -11.24 0.92 -35.24
CA LEU A 932 -11.16 1.72 -34.02
C LEU A 932 -12.54 2.11 -33.50
N HIS A 933 -13.49 2.38 -34.38
CA HIS A 933 -14.86 2.69 -34.00
C HIS A 933 -15.54 1.46 -33.38
N SER A 934 -15.61 0.36 -34.14
CA SER A 934 -16.42 -0.82 -33.80
C SER A 934 -15.70 -1.91 -33.00
N GLY A 935 -14.40 -1.76 -32.77
CA GLY A 935 -13.58 -2.73 -32.04
C GLY A 935 -13.27 -4.03 -32.76
N GLY A 936 -13.85 -4.24 -33.93
CA GLY A 936 -13.61 -5.40 -34.74
C GLY A 936 -14.17 -5.23 -36.13
N ALA A 937 -14.10 -6.27 -36.94
CA ALA A 937 -14.71 -6.27 -38.26
C ALA A 937 -14.97 -7.69 -38.71
N GLN A 938 -15.90 -7.84 -39.65
CA GLN A 938 -16.01 -9.08 -40.41
C GLN A 938 -14.88 -9.16 -41.45
N ARG A 939 -14.38 -10.37 -41.72
CA ARG A 939 -13.43 -10.66 -42.79
C ARG A 939 -13.79 -11.92 -43.55
N ASN A 940 -13.18 -12.10 -44.72
CA ASN A 940 -13.28 -13.35 -45.47
C ASN A 940 -12.64 -14.49 -44.68
N GLY A 941 -13.41 -15.55 -44.39
CA GLY A 941 -12.94 -16.76 -43.71
C GLY A 941 -12.45 -17.85 -44.67
N GLY A 942 -12.69 -17.69 -45.98
CA GLY A 942 -12.46 -18.71 -47.01
C GLY A 942 -13.74 -19.05 -47.77
N PRO A 943 -13.71 -20.04 -48.68
CA PRO A 943 -14.90 -20.44 -49.42
C PRO A 943 -16.06 -20.79 -48.46
N HIS A 944 -17.18 -20.08 -48.60
CA HIS A 944 -18.42 -20.26 -47.79
C HIS A 944 -18.29 -19.87 -46.30
N HIS A 945 -17.27 -19.10 -45.94
CA HIS A 945 -16.89 -18.85 -44.55
C HIS A 945 -16.54 -17.38 -44.29
N VAL A 946 -16.86 -16.92 -43.08
CA VAL A 946 -16.55 -15.56 -42.60
C VAL A 946 -16.01 -15.66 -41.19
N ALA A 947 -15.12 -14.75 -40.85
CA ALA A 947 -14.42 -14.73 -39.58
C ALA A 947 -14.31 -13.28 -39.08
N THR A 948 -13.65 -13.08 -37.94
CA THR A 948 -13.55 -11.77 -37.29
C THR A 948 -12.13 -11.23 -37.28
N TRP A 949 -12.07 -9.90 -37.25
CA TRP A 949 -11.01 -9.11 -36.66
C TRP A 949 -11.50 -8.58 -35.32
N ALA A 950 -10.62 -8.53 -34.33
CA ALA A 950 -10.87 -7.86 -33.06
C ALA A 950 -9.64 -7.06 -32.61
N LEU A 951 -9.89 -5.92 -31.98
CA LEU A 951 -8.89 -5.11 -31.30
C LEU A 951 -9.05 -5.29 -29.80
N ARG A 952 -7.98 -5.76 -29.16
CA ARG A 952 -7.93 -5.97 -27.71
C ARG A 952 -6.74 -5.25 -27.13
N LYS A 953 -6.91 -4.58 -26.00
CA LYS A 953 -5.79 -4.06 -25.23
C LYS A 953 -5.29 -5.14 -24.27
N GLU A 954 -3.98 -5.25 -24.16
CA GLU A 954 -3.29 -6.13 -23.23
C GLU A 954 -2.16 -5.31 -22.62
N LYS A 955 -2.31 -4.93 -21.34
CA LYS A 955 -1.43 -3.98 -20.64
C LYS A 955 -1.35 -2.63 -21.38
N ASP A 956 -0.16 -2.26 -21.85
CA ASP A 956 0.16 -1.01 -22.54
C ASP A 956 0.09 -1.14 -24.08
N GLN A 957 -0.37 -2.27 -24.61
CA GLN A 957 -0.32 -2.57 -26.03
C GLN A 957 -1.68 -3.01 -26.57
N TRP A 958 -1.94 -2.66 -27.83
CA TRP A 958 -3.12 -3.09 -28.57
C TRP A 958 -2.78 -4.26 -29.48
N LEU A 959 -3.62 -5.28 -29.48
CA LEU A 959 -3.48 -6.50 -30.25
C LEU A 959 -4.52 -6.51 -31.35
N LEU A 960 -4.08 -6.77 -32.58
CA LEU A 960 -4.98 -7.12 -33.67
C LEU A 960 -5.11 -8.64 -33.72
N ILE A 961 -6.29 -9.12 -33.33
CA ILE A 961 -6.62 -10.54 -33.26
C ILE A 961 -7.38 -10.93 -34.53
N LYS A 962 -6.85 -11.96 -35.20
CA LYS A 962 -7.51 -12.67 -36.30
C LYS A 962 -8.26 -13.86 -35.73
N GLY A 963 -9.58 -13.78 -35.69
CA GLY A 963 -10.43 -14.91 -35.33
C GLY A 963 -10.30 -16.02 -36.37
N ASN A 964 -10.18 -17.29 -35.97
CA ASN A 964 -10.15 -18.44 -36.89
C ASN A 964 -11.37 -19.34 -36.65
N GLN A 965 -12.15 -19.57 -37.71
CA GLN A 965 -13.46 -20.21 -37.64
C GLN A 965 -13.40 -21.73 -37.39
N TYR A 966 -12.35 -22.37 -37.90
CA TYR A 966 -12.00 -23.74 -37.56
C TYR A 966 -10.61 -23.65 -36.98
N ASN A 967 -10.34 -24.39 -35.93
CA ASN A 967 -9.00 -24.65 -35.42
C ASN A 967 -8.10 -25.25 -36.52
N ASP A 968 -7.73 -24.47 -37.56
CA ASP A 968 -7.08 -24.90 -38.79
C ASP A 968 -5.74 -25.54 -38.42
N ASN A 969 -5.76 -26.84 -38.14
CA ASN A 969 -4.68 -27.62 -37.52
C ASN A 969 -4.32 -27.23 -36.06
N ASN A 970 -5.28 -27.11 -35.12
CA ASN A 970 -5.04 -26.74 -33.72
C ASN A 970 -4.42 -25.34 -33.51
N ARG A 971 -4.68 -24.39 -34.42
CA ARG A 971 -4.02 -23.06 -34.43
C ARG A 971 -4.75 -21.93 -33.71
N GLY A 972 -6.02 -22.10 -33.32
CA GLY A 972 -6.84 -21.13 -32.58
C GLY A 972 -6.90 -19.75 -33.23
N ASP A 973 -7.50 -18.79 -32.52
CA ASP A 973 -7.37 -17.36 -32.84
C ASP A 973 -5.90 -16.95 -32.82
N ARG A 974 -5.54 -15.90 -33.56
CA ARG A 974 -4.13 -15.47 -33.65
C ARG A 974 -3.97 -13.97 -33.53
N VAL A 975 -3.02 -13.53 -32.70
CA VAL A 975 -2.52 -12.16 -32.76
C VAL A 975 -1.64 -12.02 -33.98
N VAL A 976 -2.04 -11.15 -34.90
CA VAL A 976 -1.33 -10.89 -36.15
C VAL A 976 -0.53 -9.59 -36.13
N ALA A 977 -0.83 -8.69 -35.19
CA ALA A 977 -0.05 -7.49 -34.98
C ALA A 977 -0.18 -6.96 -33.55
N VAL A 978 0.87 -6.28 -33.12
CA VAL A 978 0.92 -5.48 -31.89
C VAL A 978 1.04 -4.01 -32.27
N ILE A 979 0.22 -3.18 -31.65
CA ILE A 979 0.07 -1.75 -31.92
C ILE A 979 0.39 -1.03 -30.61
N ARG A 980 1.45 -0.21 -30.59
CA ARG A 980 1.82 0.59 -29.41
C ARG A 980 1.10 1.94 -29.36
N ASN A 981 0.74 2.48 -30.52
CA ASN A 981 0.13 3.79 -30.63
C ASN A 981 -0.99 3.76 -31.67
N LEU A 982 -2.23 3.89 -31.20
CA LEU A 982 -3.42 3.85 -32.06
C LEU A 982 -3.48 5.02 -33.06
N ASN A 983 -2.98 6.21 -32.70
CA ASN A 983 -2.95 7.36 -33.61
C ASN A 983 -1.95 7.12 -34.76
N SER A 984 -0.74 6.63 -34.44
CA SER A 984 0.23 6.28 -35.49
C SER A 984 -0.33 5.18 -36.37
N TRP A 985 -0.88 4.12 -35.77
CA TRP A 985 -1.52 3.04 -36.51
C TRP A 985 -2.63 3.56 -37.41
N LEU A 986 -3.52 4.43 -36.94
CA LEU A 986 -4.57 5.03 -37.78
C LEU A 986 -3.98 5.72 -39.01
N GLU A 987 -3.00 6.61 -38.81
CA GLU A 987 -2.47 7.46 -39.89
C GLU A 987 -1.60 6.67 -40.89
N ASN A 988 -0.67 5.83 -40.42
CA ASN A 988 0.35 5.20 -41.27
C ASN A 988 0.39 3.65 -41.20
N GLY A 989 -0.47 3.03 -40.39
CA GLY A 989 -0.54 1.59 -40.22
C GLY A 989 0.62 0.98 -39.42
N GLU A 990 1.36 1.78 -38.66
CA GLU A 990 2.49 1.32 -37.86
C GLU A 990 2.08 0.26 -36.84
N SER A 991 2.69 -0.92 -36.95
CA SER A 991 2.51 -2.02 -36.02
C SER A 991 3.67 -3.01 -36.12
N ALA A 992 3.85 -3.84 -35.10
CA ALA A 992 4.73 -5.00 -35.14
C ALA A 992 3.92 -6.23 -35.57
N GLN A 993 4.08 -6.66 -36.83
CA GLN A 993 3.39 -7.84 -37.33
C GLN A 993 3.99 -9.12 -36.74
N ILE A 994 3.14 -9.85 -36.01
CA ILE A 994 3.49 -11.12 -35.37
C ILE A 994 2.50 -12.20 -35.83
N ASN A 995 2.69 -13.44 -35.38
CA ASN A 995 1.73 -14.49 -35.66
C ASN A 995 1.72 -15.50 -34.51
N LYS A 996 1.06 -15.14 -33.41
CA LYS A 996 1.04 -15.94 -32.17
C LYS A 996 -0.37 -16.46 -31.91
N ARG A 997 -0.47 -17.68 -31.38
CA ARG A 997 -1.76 -18.25 -30.98
C ARG A 997 -2.30 -17.44 -29.82
N PHE A 998 -3.57 -17.07 -29.90
CA PHE A 998 -4.36 -16.41 -28.88
C PHE A 998 -5.26 -17.45 -28.21
N LEU A 999 -5.35 -17.40 -26.88
CA LEU A 999 -6.19 -18.28 -26.07
C LEU A 999 -7.02 -17.41 -25.15
N PRO A 1000 -8.34 -17.28 -25.40
CA PRO A 1000 -9.20 -16.49 -24.54
C PRO A 1000 -9.52 -17.24 -23.22
N GLY A 1001 -9.81 -16.52 -22.13
CA GLY A 1001 -10.24 -17.09 -20.86
C GLY A 1001 -9.83 -16.33 -19.58
N VAL A 1002 -10.60 -16.55 -18.50
CA VAL A 1002 -10.36 -15.99 -17.16
C VAL A 1002 -9.00 -16.48 -16.63
N GLY A 1003 -8.09 -15.56 -16.32
CA GLY A 1003 -6.78 -15.88 -15.71
C GLY A 1003 -5.74 -16.44 -16.68
N GLY A 1004 -6.02 -16.46 -17.99
CA GLY A 1004 -5.01 -16.74 -19.00
C GLY A 1004 -4.18 -15.50 -19.26
N ASP A 1005 -3.04 -15.33 -18.59
CA ASP A 1005 -2.06 -14.31 -18.98
C ASP A 1005 -1.71 -14.52 -20.46
N PHE A 1006 -2.21 -13.65 -21.33
CA PHE A 1006 -1.73 -13.61 -22.70
C PHE A 1006 -0.32 -13.00 -22.66
N LYS A 1007 0.67 -13.86 -22.40
CA LYS A 1007 2.08 -13.49 -22.49
C LYS A 1007 2.45 -13.27 -23.96
N VAL A 1008 2.13 -12.09 -24.50
CA VAL A 1008 3.03 -11.49 -25.47
C VAL A 1008 4.37 -11.46 -24.74
N VAL A 1009 5.35 -12.18 -25.26
CA VAL A 1009 6.72 -12.14 -24.76
C VAL A 1009 7.19 -10.70 -25.01
N GLY A 1010 6.89 -9.79 -24.08
CA GLY A 1010 7.22 -8.36 -24.16
C GLY A 1010 8.72 -8.16 -24.37
N ASP A 1011 9.51 -9.13 -23.93
CA ASP A 1011 10.96 -9.17 -24.11
C ASP A 1011 11.41 -9.49 -25.55
N ALA A 1012 10.49 -9.90 -26.44
CA ALA A 1012 10.81 -10.36 -27.80
C ALA A 1012 10.40 -9.39 -28.93
N ILE A 1013 9.66 -8.31 -28.66
CA ILE A 1013 9.28 -7.30 -29.68
C ILE A 1013 10.12 -6.04 -29.51
N LYS A 1014 11.07 -5.84 -30.42
CA LYS A 1014 11.98 -4.69 -30.40
C LYS A 1014 11.27 -3.45 -30.98
N PRO A 1015 11.65 -2.22 -30.56
CA PRO A 1015 11.17 -1.00 -31.21
C PRO A 1015 11.30 -1.01 -32.74
N SER A 1016 12.33 -1.67 -33.29
CA SER A 1016 12.56 -1.84 -34.73
C SER A 1016 11.54 -2.73 -35.47
N ASP A 1017 10.72 -3.48 -34.74
CA ASP A 1017 9.68 -4.34 -35.32
C ASP A 1017 8.44 -3.53 -35.73
N TYR A 1018 8.27 -2.32 -35.21
CA TYR A 1018 7.19 -1.40 -35.58
C TYR A 1018 7.54 -0.70 -36.89
N ARG A 1019 6.72 -0.94 -37.92
CA ARG A 1019 6.95 -0.38 -39.26
C ARG A 1019 5.64 0.11 -39.87
N PRO A 1020 5.65 1.25 -40.59
CA PRO A 1020 4.52 1.68 -41.41
C PRO A 1020 4.15 0.62 -42.43
N ASN A 1021 2.86 0.53 -42.75
CA ASN A 1021 2.31 -0.58 -43.51
C ASN A 1021 2.68 -0.51 -45.01
N ASN A 1022 3.80 -1.12 -45.40
CA ASN A 1022 4.16 -1.38 -46.80
C ASN A 1022 4.37 -2.89 -47.03
N ARG A 1023 3.25 -3.62 -47.15
CA ARG A 1023 3.17 -5.06 -47.48
C ARG A 1023 3.89 -6.01 -46.51
N PRO A 1024 3.36 -7.24 -46.28
CA PRO A 1024 4.25 -8.34 -45.92
C PRO A 1024 5.19 -8.52 -47.11
N ASP A 1025 6.50 -8.39 -46.91
CA ASP A 1025 7.48 -8.74 -47.93
C ASP A 1025 7.21 -10.21 -48.33
N PRO A 1026 6.72 -10.48 -49.56
CA PRO A 1026 6.54 -11.85 -50.02
C PRO A 1026 7.87 -12.60 -50.11
N ASP A 1027 8.98 -11.85 -50.10
CA ASP A 1027 10.35 -12.27 -50.36
C ASP A 1027 11.27 -12.22 -49.12
N ASP A 1028 10.73 -12.20 -47.89
CA ASP A 1028 11.51 -12.50 -46.67
C ASP A 1028 11.47 -14.02 -46.36
N PRO A 1029 12.47 -14.80 -46.83
CA PRO A 1029 12.54 -16.24 -46.61
C PRO A 1029 12.79 -16.63 -45.14
N GLU A 1030 13.22 -15.72 -44.25
CA GLU A 1030 13.56 -16.07 -42.87
C GLU A 1030 12.32 -16.31 -41.99
N ARG A 1031 11.12 -15.89 -42.45
CA ARG A 1031 9.84 -16.11 -41.73
C ARG A 1031 9.02 -17.31 -42.23
N ARG A 1032 9.46 -18.02 -43.27
CA ARG A 1032 8.84 -19.30 -43.70
C ARG A 1032 9.52 -20.50 -43.02
N PHE A 1033 8.92 -20.97 -41.93
CA PHE A 1033 9.05 -22.34 -41.42
C PHE A 1033 10.48 -22.86 -41.14
N VAL A 1034 10.87 -22.76 -39.86
CA VAL A 1034 11.62 -23.83 -39.20
C VAL A 1034 10.74 -25.09 -39.23
N GLY A 1035 11.04 -26.01 -40.14
CA GLY A 1035 10.43 -27.34 -40.14
C GLY A 1035 9.99 -27.86 -41.51
N ARG A 1036 10.96 -28.23 -42.36
CA ARG A 1036 10.96 -29.47 -43.17
C ARG A 1036 12.23 -29.51 -44.03
N ARG A 1037 13.32 -30.07 -43.48
CA ARG A 1037 14.36 -30.68 -44.32
C ARG A 1037 13.75 -31.90 -45.00
N ARG A 1038 13.31 -31.75 -46.25
CA ARG A 1038 13.13 -32.91 -47.14
C ARG A 1038 14.51 -33.37 -47.57
N PHE A 1039 15.01 -34.43 -46.92
CA PHE A 1039 16.03 -35.29 -47.52
C PHE A 1039 15.45 -35.85 -48.83
N ARG A 1040 15.98 -35.42 -49.97
CA ARG A 1040 15.89 -36.18 -51.22
C ARG A 1040 17.13 -37.07 -51.30
N PHE A 1041 16.94 -38.36 -51.08
CA PHE A 1041 17.88 -39.37 -51.57
C PHE A 1041 17.81 -39.39 -53.10
N PHE A 1042 18.95 -39.22 -53.75
CA PHE A 1042 19.18 -39.76 -55.07
C PHE A 1042 19.44 -41.26 -54.93
N ARG A 1043 18.72 -42.09 -55.68
CA ARG A 1043 19.27 -43.30 -56.30
C ARG A 1043 18.41 -43.74 -57.48
N ASN A 1044 19.12 -44.20 -58.49
CA ASN A 1044 18.65 -45.01 -59.61
C ASN A 1044 17.72 -46.14 -59.18
#